data_AF-A0A4R0W8I8-F1
#
_entry.id   AF-A0A4R0W8I8-F1
#
_cell.length_a   1.000
_cell.length_b   1.000
_cell.length_c   1.000
_cell.angle_alpha   90.00
_cell.angle_beta   90.00
_cell.angle_gamma   90.00
#
_symmetry.space_group_name_H-M   'P 1'
#
loop_
_entity.id
_entity.type
_entity.pdbx_description
1 polymer ?
#
loop_
_entity_poly.entity_id
_entity_poly.type
_entity_poly.pdbx_seq_one_letter_code
_entity_poly.pdbx_strand_id
1 'polypeptide(L)'
;MIPSNVRYVTRPLAQVLRQCPSKVAVLEGARAVGKTMLVQTELPDGYHYETLADKRTFEYASSHLDEWVDSLPTPCIIDEAQRIPDLPLSVKGVIDKQTGSTPFFILTGSASITRDGLDGQDPLTRRSLRYTLYPLTRREINKNTDTSIIDLLWNGTPNANYHSETNRDTLARYMTVGGFPSYAMPSIPIAESDLRFSVKTDIDNVLGDTILPGERLDKAIADSILKELLAVPGGILNVKRISDTIHSNPSTIERYISIFMRRFLISALPNLRSAPGKQLFTRAKIHPVDTSFSVETIRQSGRDFHNDRVLFGELFESFAVNQIIPEIQWSDIHPDAFYWRETGNKPKEVDLVLLHDNQLVALEMKSNNTVDRKDFSGIAALRDSDKRFHRGYVLYTGDKVQQFTNNIWALPISSLWDSDGFQTATSDAEHYSLSIPSVLPIRPSDTNVAAHANAPTDANLFLSYCHADNDHLKGAILQFVNDIIDEYNYETSNTLGLFVDKTSINWGEDWRQALDRGIGNANIILPIITPRYVRSEACRKELLDFNTRVTEHGPNRILPLMLQSIDGMTGISDRDPVWDIAHNRQYLPVGDLRLMSAEDRQKRILEIVKELRAVIEDITAQSQSDGTSESVVSKFKGDNTPDLLSAWNEIEKLTPQVNVGAQEFAVSFQNISKTLSTHPAPANGNASVYSSWAIQLSEQLQPDIDSLNKASDNLSELWNNAYAVMSQYVGFIQGLPQGALRNSQIDSMGATFDGLRTSLSMPPEVTQMLSLIRMLGNFARPLRPFADAVNQSFNVIENMGTMTAALQNQLDRIPR
;
A
#
# COMPACT_ATOMS: atom_id res chain seq x y z
N MET A 1 33.52 1.67 -15.77
CA MET A 1 34.54 0.63 -15.53
C MET A 1 34.88 0.63 -14.04
N ILE A 2 34.59 -0.49 -13.36
CA ILE A 2 34.88 -0.66 -11.93
C ILE A 2 36.36 -1.05 -11.78
N PRO A 3 37.12 -0.48 -10.83
CA PRO A 3 38.51 -0.86 -10.58
C PRO A 3 38.61 -2.36 -10.21
N SER A 4 39.61 -3.05 -10.73
CA SER A 4 39.88 -4.49 -10.53
C SER A 4 40.11 -4.94 -9.07
N ASN A 5 40.04 -4.03 -8.10
CA ASN A 5 40.33 -4.25 -6.69
C ASN A 5 39.10 -4.15 -5.77
N VAL A 6 37.89 -4.00 -6.32
CA VAL A 6 36.65 -3.99 -5.52
C VAL A 6 36.14 -5.41 -5.36
N ARG A 7 36.14 -5.94 -4.13
CA ARG A 7 35.61 -7.27 -3.82
C ARG A 7 34.08 -7.20 -3.75
N TYR A 8 33.43 -7.47 -4.87
CA TYR A 8 31.98 -7.56 -4.94
C TYR A 8 31.47 -8.88 -4.34
N VAL A 9 30.33 -8.82 -3.64
CA VAL A 9 29.60 -9.98 -3.14
C VAL A 9 28.33 -10.11 -3.96
N THR A 10 28.20 -11.22 -4.69
CA THR A 10 27.01 -11.58 -5.47
C THR A 10 25.77 -11.58 -4.58
N ARG A 11 24.68 -10.99 -5.07
CA ARG A 11 23.43 -10.79 -4.33
C ARG A 11 22.32 -11.59 -5.03
N PRO A 12 21.66 -12.55 -4.37
CA PRO A 12 20.56 -13.34 -4.96
C PRO A 12 19.44 -12.48 -5.55
N LEU A 13 19.21 -11.32 -4.94
CA LEU A 13 18.21 -10.35 -5.39
C LEU A 13 18.43 -9.89 -6.84
N ALA A 14 19.66 -9.93 -7.36
CA ALA A 14 19.92 -9.60 -8.76
C ALA A 14 19.16 -10.52 -9.74
N GLN A 15 19.08 -11.82 -9.45
CA GLN A 15 18.32 -12.77 -10.26
C GLN A 15 16.82 -12.47 -10.18
N VAL A 16 16.30 -12.18 -8.99
CA VAL A 16 14.89 -11.79 -8.77
C VAL A 16 14.53 -10.54 -9.57
N LEU A 17 15.41 -9.54 -9.60
CA LEU A 17 15.20 -8.33 -10.39
C LEU A 17 15.16 -8.61 -11.90
N ARG A 18 16.06 -9.46 -12.41
CA ARG A 18 16.05 -9.86 -13.84
C ARG A 18 14.77 -10.60 -14.22
N GLN A 19 14.24 -11.41 -13.29
CA GLN A 19 13.07 -12.26 -13.50
C GLN A 19 11.76 -11.59 -13.04
N CYS A 20 11.79 -10.28 -12.74
CA CYS A 20 10.63 -9.55 -12.27
C CYS A 20 9.47 -9.68 -13.29
N PRO A 21 8.31 -10.24 -12.89
CA PRO A 21 7.17 -10.42 -13.79
C PRO A 21 6.46 -9.10 -14.12
N SER A 22 6.79 -8.02 -13.41
CA SER A 22 6.16 -6.72 -13.57
C SER A 22 6.92 -5.83 -14.54
N LYS A 23 6.22 -4.91 -15.20
CA LYS A 23 6.82 -4.01 -16.20
C LYS A 23 7.94 -3.15 -15.63
N VAL A 24 7.88 -2.85 -14.33
CA VAL A 24 8.91 -2.10 -13.61
C VAL A 24 9.36 -2.88 -12.38
N ALA A 25 10.67 -3.01 -12.19
CA ALA A 25 11.23 -3.39 -10.91
C ALA A 25 11.73 -2.13 -10.19
N VAL A 26 11.43 -1.98 -8.91
CA VAL A 26 11.92 -0.84 -8.11
C VAL A 26 12.84 -1.39 -7.03
N LEU A 27 14.10 -0.95 -7.00
CA LEU A 27 15.12 -1.36 -6.05
C LEU A 27 15.50 -0.20 -5.12
N GLU A 28 14.96 -0.20 -3.91
CA GLU A 28 15.24 0.82 -2.90
C GLU A 28 16.21 0.28 -1.83
N GLY A 29 16.81 1.14 -1.03
CA GLY A 29 17.65 0.71 0.10
C GLY A 29 18.56 1.83 0.57
N ALA A 30 19.22 1.64 1.72
CA ALA A 30 20.08 2.69 2.29
C ALA A 30 21.21 3.11 1.32
N ARG A 31 21.74 4.32 1.52
CA ARG A 31 22.94 4.76 0.77
C ARG A 31 24.10 3.80 1.05
N ALA A 32 24.96 3.60 0.06
CA ALA A 32 26.15 2.74 0.18
C ALA A 32 25.92 1.23 0.49
N VAL A 33 24.69 0.71 0.44
CA VAL A 33 24.43 -0.76 0.56
C VAL A 33 24.81 -1.57 -0.69
N GLY A 34 25.22 -0.90 -1.77
CA GLY A 34 25.70 -1.53 -3.00
C GLY A 34 24.68 -1.63 -4.15
N LYS A 35 23.61 -0.81 -4.16
CA LYS A 35 22.59 -0.81 -5.24
C LYS A 35 23.20 -0.59 -6.63
N THR A 36 23.89 0.54 -6.82
CA THR A 36 24.58 0.87 -8.08
C THR A 36 25.58 -0.22 -8.47
N MET A 37 26.30 -0.79 -7.51
CA MET A 37 27.25 -1.88 -7.76
C MET A 37 26.54 -3.17 -8.21
N LEU A 38 25.40 -3.51 -7.60
CA LEU A 38 24.58 -4.66 -7.99
C LEU A 38 24.09 -4.52 -9.42
N VAL A 39 23.46 -3.40 -9.76
CA VAL A 39 22.90 -3.22 -11.10
C VAL A 39 23.99 -3.15 -12.17
N GLN A 40 25.15 -2.52 -11.89
CA GLN A 40 26.24 -2.43 -12.87
C GLN A 40 27.06 -3.72 -13.02
N THR A 41 27.16 -4.54 -11.96
CA THR A 41 28.00 -5.75 -11.98
C THR A 41 27.19 -6.98 -12.39
N GLU A 42 25.96 -7.08 -11.91
CA GLU A 42 25.12 -8.25 -12.12
C GLU A 42 24.04 -8.02 -13.17
N LEU A 43 23.67 -6.79 -13.55
CA LEU A 43 22.70 -6.56 -14.62
C LEU A 43 23.29 -5.97 -15.93
N PRO A 44 24.58 -6.19 -16.31
CA PRO A 44 25.18 -5.48 -17.44
C PRO A 44 24.68 -5.97 -18.82
N ASP A 45 24.21 -7.23 -18.92
CA ASP A 45 23.79 -7.81 -20.18
C ASP A 45 22.31 -7.50 -20.46
N GLY A 46 22.06 -6.66 -21.47
CA GLY A 46 20.72 -6.41 -22.00
C GLY A 46 20.01 -5.17 -21.48
N TYR A 47 20.53 -4.49 -20.45
CA TYR A 47 19.96 -3.23 -19.94
C TYR A 47 20.76 -2.01 -20.38
N HIS A 48 20.06 -0.98 -20.85
CA HIS A 48 20.61 0.37 -20.91
C HIS A 48 20.76 0.92 -19.49
N TYR A 49 21.80 1.71 -19.22
CA TYR A 49 22.03 2.27 -17.89
C TYR A 49 22.09 3.79 -17.95
N GLU A 50 21.19 4.44 -17.22
CA GLU A 50 21.19 5.87 -16.96
C GLU A 50 21.31 6.15 -15.47
N THR A 51 21.95 7.26 -15.12
CA THR A 51 22.06 7.69 -13.73
C THR A 51 21.67 9.14 -13.57
N LEU A 52 20.69 9.39 -12.70
CA LEU A 52 20.34 10.73 -12.28
C LEU A 52 21.33 11.27 -11.25
N ALA A 53 22.37 10.53 -10.86
CA ALA A 53 23.49 11.08 -10.11
C ALA A 53 24.33 12.05 -10.96
N ASP A 54 24.40 11.82 -12.28
CA ASP A 54 25.06 12.75 -13.21
C ASP A 54 24.27 14.06 -13.31
N LYS A 55 24.97 15.18 -13.10
CA LYS A 55 24.34 16.49 -13.06
C LYS A 55 23.70 16.89 -14.39
N ARG A 56 24.34 16.56 -15.52
CA ARG A 56 23.83 16.93 -16.85
C ARG A 56 22.61 16.10 -17.20
N THR A 57 22.66 14.78 -16.96
CA THR A 57 21.51 13.89 -17.12
C THR A 57 20.35 14.36 -16.25
N PHE A 58 20.61 14.67 -14.97
CA PHE A 58 19.58 15.18 -14.06
C PHE A 58 18.97 16.51 -14.53
N GLU A 59 19.78 17.51 -14.92
CA GLU A 59 19.28 18.81 -15.39
C GLU A 59 18.43 18.67 -16.67
N TYR A 60 18.86 17.82 -17.60
CA TYR A 60 18.11 17.54 -18.82
C TYR A 60 16.80 16.79 -18.52
N ALA A 61 16.87 15.67 -17.80
CA ALA A 61 15.69 14.88 -17.42
C ALA A 61 14.69 15.68 -16.57
N SER A 62 15.15 16.58 -15.70
CA SER A 62 14.25 17.42 -14.88
C SER A 62 13.52 18.47 -15.70
N SER A 63 14.09 18.91 -16.83
CA SER A 63 13.49 19.94 -17.70
C SER A 63 12.67 19.36 -18.85
N HIS A 64 12.99 18.14 -19.29
CA HIS A 64 12.39 17.48 -20.45
C HIS A 64 12.06 16.01 -20.11
N LEU A 65 11.36 15.78 -18.99
CA LEU A 65 11.17 14.44 -18.41
C LEU A 65 10.57 13.44 -19.39
N ASP A 66 9.41 13.74 -19.97
CA ASP A 66 8.72 12.82 -20.88
C ASP A 66 9.53 12.54 -22.15
N GLU A 67 10.11 13.57 -22.76
CA GLU A 67 10.99 13.41 -23.93
C GLU A 67 12.22 12.55 -23.61
N TRP A 68 12.80 12.75 -22.42
CA TRP A 68 13.95 11.98 -21.96
C TRP A 68 13.57 10.51 -21.76
N VAL A 69 12.49 10.21 -21.02
CA VAL A 69 12.05 8.83 -20.75
C VAL A 69 11.63 8.12 -22.05
N ASP A 70 10.90 8.79 -22.96
CA ASP A 70 10.53 8.24 -24.27
C ASP A 70 11.76 7.91 -25.14
N SER A 71 12.89 8.60 -24.94
CA SER A 71 14.12 8.38 -25.70
C SER A 71 14.98 7.20 -25.21
N LEU A 72 14.71 6.68 -24.00
CA LEU A 72 15.56 5.64 -23.39
C LEU A 72 15.36 4.27 -24.05
N PRO A 73 16.43 3.57 -24.45
CA PRO A 73 16.34 2.19 -24.89
C PRO A 73 15.80 1.30 -23.77
N THR A 74 14.88 0.40 -24.09
CA THR A 74 14.34 -0.58 -23.14
C THR A 74 14.88 -1.98 -23.45
N PRO A 75 15.20 -2.80 -22.43
CA PRO A 75 15.01 -2.51 -21.01
C PRO A 75 16.10 -1.56 -20.44
N CYS A 76 15.73 -0.73 -19.47
CA CYS A 76 16.56 0.36 -18.93
C CYS A 76 16.67 0.32 -17.40
N ILE A 77 17.84 0.63 -16.86
CA ILE A 77 18.07 0.90 -15.45
C ILE A 77 18.21 2.40 -15.29
N ILE A 78 17.39 3.01 -14.42
CA ILE A 78 17.50 4.42 -14.03
C ILE A 78 17.93 4.46 -12.56
N ASP A 79 19.20 4.81 -12.35
CA ASP A 79 19.80 4.91 -11.01
C ASP A 79 19.47 6.26 -10.36
N GLU A 80 19.18 6.26 -9.05
CA GLU A 80 18.78 7.44 -8.27
C GLU A 80 17.46 8.11 -8.74
N ALA A 81 16.48 7.27 -9.12
CA ALA A 81 15.15 7.64 -9.60
C ALA A 81 14.37 8.60 -8.67
N GLN A 82 14.60 8.53 -7.36
CA GLN A 82 13.95 9.39 -6.37
C GLN A 82 14.32 10.87 -6.47
N ARG A 83 15.34 11.22 -7.29
CA ARG A 83 15.73 12.62 -7.53
C ARG A 83 14.69 13.40 -8.34
N ILE A 84 13.88 12.73 -9.15
CA ILE A 84 12.81 13.34 -9.96
C ILE A 84 11.47 12.74 -9.50
N PRO A 85 10.68 13.46 -8.70
CA PRO A 85 9.46 12.92 -8.12
C PRO A 85 8.43 12.41 -9.12
N ASP A 86 8.32 13.05 -10.29
CA ASP A 86 7.36 12.72 -11.36
C ASP A 86 7.83 11.59 -12.29
N LEU A 87 9.06 11.09 -12.13
CA LEU A 87 9.61 10.04 -12.98
C LEU A 87 8.74 8.77 -13.05
N PRO A 88 8.16 8.25 -11.94
CA PRO A 88 7.27 7.08 -12.01
C PRO A 88 6.05 7.28 -12.92
N LEU A 89 5.52 8.51 -12.97
CA LEU A 89 4.37 8.84 -13.83
C LEU A 89 4.78 8.87 -15.31
N SER A 90 5.95 9.42 -15.62
CA SER A 90 6.48 9.42 -16.98
C SER A 90 6.82 8.01 -17.47
N VAL A 91 7.46 7.18 -16.63
CA VAL A 91 7.73 5.76 -16.91
C VAL A 91 6.44 4.99 -17.19
N LYS A 92 5.36 5.24 -16.44
CA LYS A 92 4.04 4.66 -16.71
C LYS A 92 3.56 4.93 -18.15
N GLY A 93 3.76 6.16 -18.64
CA GLY A 93 3.38 6.57 -19.99
C GLY A 93 4.08 5.79 -21.10
N VAL A 94 5.33 5.35 -20.86
CA VAL A 94 6.11 4.53 -21.79
C VAL A 94 5.68 3.06 -21.73
N ILE A 95 5.67 2.48 -20.52
CA ILE A 95 5.44 1.03 -20.36
C ILE A 95 4.01 0.60 -20.72
N ASP A 96 3.02 1.50 -20.67
CA ASP A 96 1.64 1.19 -21.06
C ASP A 96 1.51 0.93 -22.57
N LYS A 97 2.45 1.44 -23.36
CA LYS A 97 2.50 1.23 -24.82
C LYS A 97 3.34 0.02 -25.23
N GLN A 98 4.11 -0.56 -24.30
CA GLN A 98 5.05 -1.64 -24.60
C GLN A 98 4.45 -3.03 -24.34
N THR A 99 4.81 -3.96 -25.23
CA THR A 99 4.55 -5.40 -25.15
C THR A 99 5.86 -6.15 -25.31
N GLY A 100 6.03 -7.28 -24.63
CA GLY A 100 7.27 -8.05 -24.66
C GLY A 100 7.81 -8.36 -23.26
N SER A 101 9.07 -8.78 -23.20
CA SER A 101 9.72 -9.29 -21.99
C SER A 101 9.95 -8.19 -20.95
N THR A 102 9.47 -8.43 -19.73
CA THR A 102 9.64 -7.59 -18.54
C THR A 102 10.89 -7.98 -17.74
N PRO A 103 11.42 -7.09 -16.89
CA PRO A 103 11.02 -5.70 -16.68
C PRO A 103 11.57 -4.77 -17.78
N PHE A 104 10.78 -3.77 -18.19
CA PHE A 104 11.20 -2.70 -19.10
C PHE A 104 12.05 -1.65 -18.39
N PHE A 105 11.75 -1.37 -17.13
CA PHE A 105 12.53 -0.44 -16.32
C PHE A 105 12.91 -1.06 -14.98
N ILE A 106 14.14 -0.78 -14.53
CA ILE A 106 14.59 -0.99 -13.16
C ILE A 106 14.91 0.37 -12.58
N LEU A 107 14.13 0.82 -11.60
CA LEU A 107 14.33 2.11 -10.93
C LEU A 107 15.06 1.87 -9.61
N THR A 108 16.19 2.52 -9.38
CA THR A 108 16.89 2.41 -8.08
C THR A 108 16.72 3.67 -7.26
N GLY A 109 16.73 3.56 -5.92
CA GLY A 109 16.72 4.75 -5.08
C GLY A 109 17.27 4.58 -3.68
N SER A 110 17.93 5.63 -3.18
CA SER A 110 18.49 5.66 -1.82
C SER A 110 17.48 6.08 -0.74
N ALA A 111 16.29 6.45 -1.16
CA ALA A 111 15.12 6.74 -0.35
C ALA A 111 13.91 6.21 -1.13
N SER A 112 12.75 6.12 -0.47
CA SER A 112 11.51 5.73 -1.15
C SER A 112 11.30 6.60 -2.40
N ILE A 113 11.20 5.95 -3.57
CA ILE A 113 10.79 6.58 -4.82
C ILE A 113 9.30 6.84 -4.72
N THR A 114 8.90 8.09 -5.01
CA THR A 114 7.60 8.70 -4.74
C THR A 114 6.42 7.73 -4.91
N ARG A 115 5.54 7.71 -3.91
CA ARG A 115 4.27 6.99 -3.91
C ARG A 115 3.07 7.94 -3.98
N ASP A 116 3.36 9.23 -4.11
CA ASP A 116 2.42 10.34 -4.02
C ASP A 116 2.10 10.84 -5.44
N GLY A 117 1.30 10.09 -6.20
CA GLY A 117 0.67 10.59 -7.42
C GLY A 117 -0.36 11.68 -7.11
N LEU A 118 -1.04 12.19 -8.16
CA LEU A 118 -2.00 13.32 -8.07
C LEU A 118 -3.11 13.18 -6.99
N ASP A 119 -3.40 11.95 -6.53
CA ASP A 119 -4.36 11.62 -5.47
C ASP A 119 -3.72 10.92 -4.24
N GLY A 120 -2.39 10.99 -4.09
CA GLY A 120 -1.64 10.25 -3.06
C GLY A 120 -1.45 8.75 -3.34
N GLN A 121 -1.76 8.30 -4.57
CA GLN A 121 -1.56 6.91 -5.01
C GLN A 121 -0.29 6.72 -5.84
N ASP A 122 0.36 5.56 -5.71
CA ASP A 122 1.58 5.21 -6.45
C ASP A 122 1.28 5.17 -7.97
N PRO A 123 1.93 6.02 -8.81
CA PRO A 123 1.70 6.03 -10.26
C PRO A 123 1.96 4.69 -10.94
N LEU A 124 2.82 3.84 -10.37
CA LEU A 124 3.17 2.52 -10.90
C LEU A 124 2.35 1.39 -10.28
N THR A 125 1.20 1.71 -9.68
CA THR A 125 0.26 0.72 -9.13
C THR A 125 -0.08 -0.38 -10.16
N ARG A 126 0.07 -1.64 -9.73
CA ARG A 126 -0.10 -2.88 -10.54
C ARG A 126 0.88 -3.04 -11.71
N ARG A 127 1.89 -2.17 -11.83
CA ARG A 127 2.89 -2.17 -12.91
C ARG A 127 4.32 -2.26 -12.41
N SER A 128 4.50 -2.17 -11.09
CA SER A 128 5.79 -2.36 -10.44
C SER A 128 5.76 -3.43 -9.38
N LEU A 129 6.91 -4.08 -9.17
CA LEU A 129 7.23 -4.79 -7.94
C LEU A 129 8.40 -4.06 -7.26
N ARG A 130 8.29 -3.88 -5.95
CA ARG A 130 9.27 -3.13 -5.16
C ARG A 130 10.09 -4.09 -4.30
N TYR A 131 11.39 -3.86 -4.29
CA TYR A 131 12.39 -4.66 -3.60
C TYR A 131 13.28 -3.73 -2.76
N THR A 132 13.69 -4.19 -1.58
CA THR A 132 14.70 -3.51 -0.76
C THR A 132 16.04 -4.22 -0.84
N LEU A 133 17.13 -3.49 -1.09
CA LEU A 133 18.49 -3.99 -0.92
C LEU A 133 18.97 -3.66 0.49
N TYR A 134 19.07 -4.68 1.32
CA TYR A 134 19.57 -4.59 2.69
C TYR A 134 21.12 -4.60 2.75
N PRO A 135 21.70 -4.18 3.88
CA PRO A 135 23.08 -4.55 4.25
C PRO A 135 23.32 -6.05 4.05
N LEU A 136 24.58 -6.42 3.79
CA LEU A 136 24.95 -7.81 3.53
C LEU A 136 24.62 -8.70 4.74
N THR A 137 23.95 -9.82 4.47
CA THR A 137 23.83 -10.91 5.44
C THR A 137 25.14 -11.68 5.53
N ARG A 138 25.35 -12.39 6.65
CA ARG A 138 26.45 -13.36 6.79
C ARG A 138 26.41 -14.43 5.73
N ARG A 139 25.21 -14.78 5.27
CA ARG A 139 25.01 -15.81 4.26
C ARG A 139 25.49 -15.37 2.87
N GLU A 140 25.23 -14.12 2.50
CA GLU A 140 25.82 -13.48 1.32
C GLU A 140 27.35 -13.38 1.45
N ILE A 141 27.87 -12.93 2.59
CA ILE A 141 29.33 -12.84 2.84
C ILE A 141 30.01 -14.22 2.72
N ASN A 142 29.35 -15.26 3.24
CA ASN A 142 29.82 -16.64 3.18
C ASN A 142 29.59 -17.31 1.82
N LYS A 143 28.89 -16.64 0.88
CA LYS A 143 28.49 -17.17 -0.43
C LYS A 143 27.66 -18.46 -0.34
N ASN A 144 26.80 -18.55 0.68
CA ASN A 144 25.93 -19.70 0.91
C ASN A 144 24.48 -19.35 0.52
N THR A 145 24.26 -18.99 -0.75
CA THR A 145 23.01 -18.38 -1.20
C THR A 145 22.26 -19.19 -2.27
N ASP A 146 22.53 -20.49 -2.37
CA ASP A 146 21.89 -21.37 -3.37
C ASP A 146 20.42 -21.71 -3.02
N THR A 147 20.02 -21.57 -1.76
CA THR A 147 18.67 -21.79 -1.23
C THR A 147 18.45 -20.73 -0.17
N SER A 148 17.27 -20.14 0.05
CA SER A 148 17.08 -19.14 1.11
C SER A 148 16.97 -19.76 2.50
N ILE A 149 17.36 -19.02 3.55
CA ILE A 149 17.21 -19.49 4.93
C ILE A 149 15.74 -19.60 5.28
N ILE A 150 14.89 -18.81 4.62
CA ILE A 150 13.44 -18.90 4.73
C ILE A 150 12.95 -20.28 4.29
N ASP A 151 13.42 -20.76 3.12
CA ASP A 151 13.06 -22.08 2.61
C ASP A 151 13.57 -23.21 3.52
N LEU A 152 14.78 -23.05 4.07
CA LEU A 152 15.36 -24.00 5.03
C LEU A 152 14.61 -24.02 6.37
N LEU A 153 14.17 -22.87 6.88
CA LEU A 153 13.35 -22.78 8.09
C LEU A 153 11.97 -23.42 7.87
N TRP A 154 11.43 -23.37 6.65
CA TRP A 154 10.15 -23.98 6.35
C TRP A 154 10.22 -25.49 6.11
N ASN A 155 11.19 -25.91 5.30
CA ASN A 155 11.24 -27.25 4.72
C ASN A 155 12.51 -28.02 5.09
N GLY A 156 13.61 -27.34 5.34
CA GLY A 156 14.90 -27.95 5.68
C GLY A 156 14.91 -28.69 7.02
N THR A 157 15.84 -29.63 7.18
CA THR A 157 16.05 -30.33 8.45
C THR A 157 17.32 -29.80 9.12
N PRO A 158 17.25 -29.22 10.33
CA PRO A 158 18.45 -28.79 11.05
C PRO A 158 19.44 -29.95 11.23
N ASN A 159 20.72 -29.71 10.99
CA ASN A 159 21.74 -30.74 11.15
C ASN A 159 22.02 -30.99 12.63
N ALA A 160 21.57 -32.12 13.17
CA ALA A 160 21.76 -32.48 14.58
C ALA A 160 23.23 -32.64 15.00
N ASN A 161 24.15 -32.86 14.04
CA ASN A 161 25.58 -32.97 14.29
C ASN A 161 26.32 -31.63 14.07
N TYR A 162 25.60 -30.55 13.79
CA TYR A 162 26.20 -29.24 13.56
C TYR A 162 26.86 -28.70 14.83
N HIS A 163 28.07 -28.16 14.65
CA HIS A 163 28.84 -27.49 15.69
C HIS A 163 29.27 -26.11 15.22
N SER A 164 28.84 -25.07 15.93
CA SER A 164 29.25 -23.69 15.62
C SER A 164 30.66 -23.41 16.10
N GLU A 165 31.47 -22.81 15.22
CA GLU A 165 32.72 -22.14 15.58
C GLU A 165 32.52 -20.68 16.01
N THR A 166 31.31 -20.14 15.80
CA THR A 166 30.95 -18.75 16.09
C THR A 166 30.64 -18.59 17.58
N ASN A 167 31.57 -17.98 18.30
CA ASN A 167 31.40 -17.65 19.72
C ASN A 167 30.79 -16.25 19.95
N ARG A 168 30.49 -15.93 21.22
CA ARG A 168 29.88 -14.65 21.62
C ARG A 168 30.69 -13.42 21.20
N ASP A 169 32.01 -13.46 21.30
CA ASP A 169 32.87 -12.34 20.91
C ASP A 169 32.85 -12.10 19.40
N THR A 170 32.79 -13.18 18.62
CA THR A 170 32.63 -13.12 17.17
C THR A 170 31.28 -12.52 16.80
N LEU A 171 30.20 -12.91 17.48
CA LEU A 171 28.89 -12.29 17.31
C LEU A 171 28.89 -10.81 17.71
N ALA A 172 29.54 -10.45 18.82
CA ALA A 172 29.69 -9.05 19.23
C ALA A 172 30.39 -8.22 18.14
N ARG A 173 31.43 -8.78 17.52
CA ARG A 173 32.11 -8.16 16.38
C ARG A 173 31.21 -8.05 15.16
N TYR A 174 30.44 -9.10 14.80
CA TYR A 174 29.48 -9.02 13.70
C TYR A 174 28.43 -7.92 13.92
N MET A 175 27.89 -7.82 15.14
CA MET A 175 26.93 -6.77 15.47
C MET A 175 27.55 -5.36 15.44
N THR A 176 28.81 -5.24 15.85
CA THR A 176 29.56 -3.96 15.82
C THR A 176 29.87 -3.50 14.41
N VAL A 177 30.27 -4.44 13.54
CA VAL A 177 30.65 -4.14 12.15
C VAL A 177 29.41 -3.95 11.27
N GLY A 178 28.34 -4.70 11.51
CA GLY A 178 27.16 -4.68 10.66
C GLY A 178 27.36 -5.41 9.33
N GLY A 179 26.44 -5.14 8.39
CA GLY A 179 26.42 -5.70 7.04
C GLY A 179 26.71 -4.67 5.94
N PHE A 180 26.86 -3.38 6.24
CA PHE A 180 27.21 -2.40 5.20
C PHE A 180 28.53 -2.81 4.50
N PRO A 181 28.58 -2.88 3.16
CA PRO A 181 29.76 -3.38 2.45
C PRO A 181 31.06 -2.66 2.81
N SER A 182 30.99 -1.34 3.02
CA SER A 182 32.14 -0.50 3.43
C SER A 182 32.71 -0.89 4.80
N TYR A 183 31.91 -1.47 5.69
CA TYR A 183 32.34 -1.87 7.03
C TYR A 183 32.66 -3.36 7.10
N ALA A 184 31.80 -4.19 6.50
CA ALA A 184 31.86 -5.64 6.59
C ALA A 184 32.90 -6.27 5.66
N MET A 185 33.16 -5.63 4.53
CA MET A 185 34.07 -6.10 3.48
C MET A 185 35.04 -5.01 3.02
N PRO A 186 35.79 -4.37 3.94
CA PRO A 186 36.68 -3.28 3.57
C PRO A 186 37.89 -3.84 2.83
N SER A 187 38.37 -3.12 1.81
CA SER A 187 39.58 -3.52 1.06
C SER A 187 40.84 -3.52 1.93
N ILE A 188 40.84 -2.74 3.02
CA ILE A 188 41.91 -2.65 4.02
C ILE A 188 41.26 -2.82 5.39
N PRO A 189 41.84 -3.60 6.33
CA PRO A 189 41.33 -3.70 7.68
C PRO A 189 41.10 -2.32 8.31
N ILE A 190 39.88 -2.08 8.76
CA ILE A 190 39.48 -0.82 9.40
C ILE A 190 39.77 -0.87 10.90
N ALA A 191 40.39 0.15 11.45
CA ALA A 191 40.55 0.28 12.90
C ALA A 191 39.19 0.54 13.55
N GLU A 192 38.99 0.10 14.80
CA GLU A 192 37.71 0.28 15.48
C GLU A 192 37.32 1.77 15.62
N SER A 193 38.28 2.65 15.87
CA SER A 193 38.04 4.11 15.92
C SER A 193 37.51 4.65 14.59
N ASP A 194 38.05 4.17 13.47
CA ASP A 194 37.69 4.63 12.13
C ASP A 194 36.33 4.08 11.74
N LEU A 195 36.04 2.81 12.06
CA LEU A 195 34.71 2.22 11.88
C LEU A 195 33.66 3.02 12.63
N ARG A 196 33.90 3.34 13.90
CA ARG A 196 32.99 4.13 14.72
C ARG A 196 32.76 5.52 14.13
N PHE A 197 33.82 6.17 13.69
CA PHE A 197 33.73 7.47 13.03
C PHE A 197 32.92 7.39 11.74
N SER A 198 33.17 6.38 10.89
CA SER A 198 32.42 6.14 9.65
C SER A 198 30.93 5.92 9.92
N VAL A 199 30.57 5.02 10.86
CA VAL A 199 29.18 4.76 11.23
C VAL A 199 28.47 6.03 11.69
N LYS A 200 29.13 6.81 12.58
CA LYS A 200 28.58 8.08 13.06
C LYS A 200 28.37 9.07 11.90
N THR A 201 29.38 9.25 11.05
CA THR A 201 29.31 10.15 9.91
C THR A 201 28.20 9.74 8.94
N ASP A 202 28.00 8.44 8.70
CA ASP A 202 26.96 7.97 7.81
C ASP A 202 25.55 8.23 8.38
N ILE A 203 25.33 8.04 9.68
CA ILE A 203 24.09 8.46 10.35
C ILE A 203 23.87 9.98 10.23
N ASP A 204 24.91 10.77 10.52
CA ASP A 204 24.85 12.24 10.49
C ASP A 204 24.58 12.79 9.08
N ASN A 205 25.13 12.13 8.05
CA ASN A 205 24.96 12.47 6.65
C ASN A 205 23.55 12.14 6.16
N VAL A 206 23.01 10.96 6.47
CA VAL A 206 21.64 10.60 6.10
C VAL A 206 20.62 11.57 6.70
N LEU A 207 20.88 12.10 7.89
CA LEU A 207 20.05 13.15 8.52
C LEU A 207 20.33 14.57 7.98
N GLY A 208 21.50 14.81 7.40
CA GLY A 208 21.92 16.13 6.89
C GLY A 208 21.72 16.35 5.38
N ASP A 209 21.57 15.27 4.63
CA ASP A 209 21.34 15.29 3.19
C ASP A 209 20.01 15.96 2.86
N THR A 210 20.04 16.75 1.77
CA THR A 210 18.91 17.56 1.30
C THR A 210 17.62 16.75 1.38
N ILE A 211 16.68 17.34 2.10
CA ILE A 211 15.38 16.75 2.36
C ILE A 211 14.71 16.47 1.00
N LEU A 212 13.87 15.43 0.91
CA LEU A 212 13.07 15.20 -0.32
C LEU A 212 12.37 16.53 -0.68
N PRO A 213 12.23 16.87 -1.98
CA PRO A 213 11.62 18.14 -2.37
C PRO A 213 10.30 18.38 -1.60
N GLY A 214 10.23 19.47 -0.81
CA GLY A 214 9.05 19.85 -0.04
C GLY A 214 8.99 19.40 1.44
N GLU A 215 9.88 18.51 1.91
CA GLU A 215 9.91 18.12 3.33
C GLU A 215 10.82 19.07 4.17
N ARG A 216 10.50 19.30 5.45
CA ARG A 216 11.35 20.04 6.42
C ARG A 216 11.72 19.16 7.62
N LEU A 217 13.02 18.93 7.84
CA LEU A 217 13.59 18.15 8.94
C LEU A 217 14.36 19.05 9.90
N ASP A 218 13.95 19.09 11.17
CA ASP A 218 14.76 19.65 12.26
C ASP A 218 15.76 18.59 12.70
N LYS A 219 17.05 18.83 12.39
CA LYS A 219 18.11 17.86 12.64
C LYS A 219 18.27 17.53 14.13
N ALA A 220 18.07 18.49 15.03
CA ALA A 220 18.23 18.25 16.46
C ALA A 220 17.12 17.34 17.01
N ILE A 221 15.87 17.59 16.59
CA ILE A 221 14.74 16.73 16.95
C ILE A 221 14.91 15.35 16.31
N ALA A 222 15.29 15.28 15.04
CA ALA A 222 15.51 14.02 14.33
C ALA A 222 16.58 13.16 15.02
N ASP A 223 17.74 13.74 15.31
CA ASP A 223 18.84 13.07 16.00
C ASP A 223 18.40 12.55 17.38
N SER A 224 17.67 13.37 18.15
CA SER A 224 17.16 12.97 19.47
C SER A 224 16.20 11.78 19.39
N ILE A 225 15.26 11.79 18.43
CA ILE A 225 14.30 10.69 18.25
C ILE A 225 15.02 9.43 17.77
N LEU A 226 15.91 9.56 16.78
CA LEU A 226 16.64 8.41 16.25
C LEU A 226 17.49 7.75 17.34
N LYS A 227 18.16 8.53 18.19
CA LYS A 227 18.92 8.02 19.32
C LYS A 227 18.06 7.24 20.31
N GLU A 228 16.86 7.73 20.66
CA GLU A 228 15.93 7.01 21.54
C GLU A 228 15.50 5.64 20.96
N LEU A 229 15.37 5.55 19.63
CA LEU A 229 15.01 4.31 18.95
C LEU A 229 16.20 3.35 18.84
N LEU A 230 17.37 3.84 18.42
CA LEU A 230 18.57 3.03 18.25
C LEU A 230 19.17 2.57 19.58
N ALA A 231 18.88 3.25 20.69
CA ALA A 231 19.34 2.88 22.03
C ALA A 231 18.63 1.66 22.63
N VAL A 232 17.51 1.21 22.04
CA VAL A 232 16.71 0.05 22.47
C VAL A 232 16.31 -0.78 21.22
N PRO A 233 17.28 -1.39 20.53
CA PRO A 233 17.01 -2.11 19.27
C PRO A 233 16.11 -3.32 19.51
N GLY A 234 15.06 -3.48 18.69
CA GLY A 234 14.02 -4.50 18.87
C GLY A 234 12.97 -4.15 19.93
N GLY A 235 13.05 -2.96 20.53
CA GLY A 235 12.07 -2.48 21.50
C GLY A 235 10.70 -2.20 20.87
N ILE A 236 9.63 -2.51 21.61
CA ILE A 236 8.26 -2.14 21.20
C ILE A 236 8.08 -0.62 21.30
N LEU A 237 7.67 0.00 20.19
CA LEU A 237 7.48 1.43 20.07
C LEU A 237 6.50 1.97 21.13
N ASN A 238 6.94 3.01 21.83
CA ASN A 238 6.12 3.78 22.75
C ASN A 238 6.24 5.27 22.42
N VAL A 239 5.40 5.73 21.48
CA VAL A 239 5.38 7.12 21.00
C VAL A 239 5.20 8.10 22.15
N LYS A 240 4.32 7.79 23.12
CA LYS A 240 4.08 8.65 24.28
C LYS A 240 5.35 8.84 25.12
N ARG A 241 6.08 7.75 25.43
CA ARG A 241 7.35 7.83 26.17
C ARG A 241 8.35 8.75 25.46
N ILE A 242 8.51 8.57 24.15
CA ILE A 242 9.46 9.38 23.35
C ILE A 242 9.02 10.84 23.29
N SER A 243 7.71 11.09 23.10
CA SER A 243 7.09 12.42 23.11
C SER A 243 7.34 13.14 24.44
N ASP A 244 7.16 12.46 25.57
CA ASP A 244 7.41 12.99 26.91
C ASP A 244 8.90 13.30 27.14
N THR A 245 9.81 12.42 26.69
CA THR A 245 11.27 12.59 26.81
C THR A 245 11.82 13.74 25.97
N ILE A 246 11.32 13.90 24.74
CA ILE A 246 11.84 14.88 23.77
C ILE A 246 11.05 16.20 23.82
N HIS A 247 9.95 16.25 24.60
CA HIS A 247 9.04 17.39 24.68
C HIS A 247 8.49 17.82 23.31
N SER A 248 8.13 16.84 22.48
CA SER A 248 7.58 17.04 21.13
C SER A 248 6.24 16.31 20.97
N ASN A 249 5.35 16.78 20.10
CA ASN A 249 4.02 16.18 19.97
C ASN A 249 4.09 14.76 19.34
N PRO A 250 3.14 13.86 19.65
CA PRO A 250 3.15 12.49 19.10
C PRO A 250 3.18 12.42 17.57
N SER A 251 2.45 13.32 16.90
CA SER A 251 2.42 13.37 15.42
C SER A 251 3.78 13.74 14.82
N THR A 252 4.59 14.55 15.50
CA THR A 252 5.97 14.85 15.11
C THR A 252 6.84 13.61 15.25
N ILE A 253 6.72 12.86 16.36
CA ILE A 253 7.47 11.61 16.55
C ILE A 253 7.15 10.61 15.44
N GLU A 254 5.86 10.39 15.16
CA GLU A 254 5.39 9.48 14.10
C GLU A 254 5.88 9.93 12.72
N ARG A 255 5.86 11.24 12.44
CA ARG A 255 6.43 11.81 11.21
C ARG A 255 7.92 11.48 11.06
N TYR A 256 8.71 11.66 12.12
CA TYR A 256 10.15 11.35 12.10
C TYR A 256 10.43 9.86 11.95
N ILE A 257 9.66 8.98 12.61
CA ILE A 257 9.78 7.53 12.44
C ILE A 257 9.52 7.14 10.98
N SER A 258 8.47 7.69 10.37
CA SER A 258 8.17 7.49 8.93
C SER A 258 9.32 7.96 8.03
N ILE A 259 9.94 9.11 8.35
CA ILE A 259 11.13 9.59 7.63
C ILE A 259 12.30 8.60 7.77
N PHE A 260 12.60 8.11 8.98
CA PHE A 260 13.71 7.18 9.21
C PHE A 260 13.52 5.85 8.49
N MET A 261 12.29 5.35 8.41
CA MET A 261 11.97 4.16 7.62
C MET A 261 12.16 4.38 6.13
N ARG A 262 11.65 5.50 5.57
CA ARG A 262 11.84 5.87 4.16
C ARG A 262 13.30 6.14 3.79
N ARG A 263 14.15 6.43 4.77
CA ARG A 263 15.60 6.62 4.66
C ARG A 263 16.41 5.37 5.04
N PHE A 264 15.74 4.25 5.32
CA PHE A 264 16.39 2.97 5.66
C PHE A 264 17.35 3.05 6.87
N LEU A 265 17.01 3.83 7.88
CA LEU A 265 17.73 3.86 9.17
C LEU A 265 17.16 2.82 10.15
N ILE A 266 15.85 2.63 10.13
CA ILE A 266 15.11 1.69 10.99
C ILE A 266 14.06 0.93 10.16
N SER A 267 13.60 -0.19 10.71
CA SER A 267 12.50 -1.00 10.21
C SER A 267 11.52 -1.30 11.35
N ALA A 268 10.25 -1.52 11.00
CA ALA A 268 9.20 -1.82 11.96
C ALA A 268 8.70 -3.26 11.76
N LEU A 269 8.64 -4.03 12.84
CA LEU A 269 8.10 -5.38 12.87
C LEU A 269 6.74 -5.33 13.61
N PRO A 270 5.61 -5.49 12.90
CA PRO A 270 4.27 -5.38 13.49
C PRO A 270 3.93 -6.58 14.37
N ASN A 271 2.93 -6.43 15.25
CA ASN A 271 2.44 -7.54 16.08
C ASN A 271 1.42 -8.38 15.31
N LEU A 272 1.60 -9.70 15.25
CA LEU A 272 0.71 -10.67 14.61
C LEU A 272 -0.74 -10.59 15.14
N ARG A 273 -0.94 -10.23 16.41
CA ARG A 273 -2.28 -10.11 17.03
C ARG A 273 -3.01 -8.81 16.71
N SER A 274 -2.33 -7.80 16.17
CA SER A 274 -2.99 -6.53 15.88
C SER A 274 -3.94 -6.68 14.69
N ALA A 275 -5.10 -6.02 14.73
CA ALA A 275 -6.06 -6.05 13.62
C ALA A 275 -5.43 -5.42 12.36
N PRO A 276 -5.65 -5.98 11.15
CA PRO A 276 -5.03 -5.49 9.90
C PRO A 276 -5.18 -3.98 9.67
N GLY A 277 -6.29 -3.37 10.13
CA GLY A 277 -6.57 -1.93 10.01
C GLY A 277 -6.11 -1.03 11.18
N LYS A 278 -5.46 -1.56 12.22
CA LYS A 278 -4.96 -0.78 13.39
C LYS A 278 -3.43 -0.74 13.48
N GLN A 279 -2.73 -1.15 12.42
CA GLN A 279 -1.38 -1.70 12.51
C GLN A 279 -0.26 -0.78 12.04
N LEU A 280 -0.49 0.50 11.70
CA LEU A 280 0.55 1.15 10.91
C LEU A 280 1.85 1.41 11.69
N PHE A 281 1.83 1.75 12.99
CA PHE A 281 3.07 1.86 13.80
C PHE A 281 2.90 1.62 15.31
N THR A 282 1.68 1.77 15.83
CA THR A 282 1.42 1.81 17.26
C THR A 282 1.72 0.43 17.87
N ARG A 283 2.86 0.29 18.56
CA ARG A 283 3.39 -0.95 19.15
C ARG A 283 4.12 -1.92 18.19
N ALA A 284 4.65 -1.46 17.06
CA ALA A 284 5.63 -2.27 16.33
C ALA A 284 6.95 -2.40 17.11
N LYS A 285 7.70 -3.50 16.97
CA LYS A 285 9.11 -3.54 17.37
C LYS A 285 9.93 -2.73 16.36
N ILE A 286 10.85 -1.90 16.84
CA ILE A 286 11.70 -1.07 15.96
C ILE A 286 13.10 -1.67 15.96
N HIS A 287 13.55 -2.12 14.80
CA HIS A 287 14.91 -2.63 14.60
C HIS A 287 15.72 -1.63 13.78
N PRO A 288 16.99 -1.39 14.09
CA PRO A 288 17.88 -0.71 13.15
C PRO A 288 17.96 -1.52 11.84
N VAL A 289 18.13 -0.84 10.71
CA VAL A 289 18.42 -1.55 9.45
C VAL A 289 19.77 -2.26 9.52
N ASP A 290 20.67 -1.78 10.37
CA ASP A 290 21.96 -2.38 10.65
C ASP A 290 22.36 -2.18 12.13
N THR A 291 22.76 -3.24 12.83
CA THR A 291 23.09 -3.18 14.25
C THR A 291 24.28 -2.26 14.59
N SER A 292 25.17 -1.96 13.63
CA SER A 292 26.28 -1.02 13.85
C SER A 292 25.77 0.36 14.29
N PHE A 293 24.60 0.78 13.82
CA PHE A 293 23.97 2.06 14.19
C PHE A 293 23.60 2.09 15.67
N SER A 294 23.00 1.02 16.17
CA SER A 294 22.67 0.88 17.59
C SER A 294 23.90 0.71 18.46
N VAL A 295 24.90 -0.06 18.03
CA VAL A 295 26.16 -0.21 18.76
C VAL A 295 26.86 1.13 18.96
N GLU A 296 27.00 1.93 17.90
CA GLU A 296 27.63 3.25 18.03
C GLU A 296 26.78 4.22 18.86
N THR A 297 25.45 4.21 18.72
CA THR A 297 24.55 5.03 19.55
C THR A 297 24.66 4.67 21.04
N ILE A 298 24.68 3.39 21.38
CA ILE A 298 24.86 2.90 22.75
C ILE A 298 26.23 3.34 23.29
N ARG A 299 27.30 3.23 22.51
CA ARG A 299 28.65 3.66 22.90
C ARG A 299 28.73 5.18 23.13
N GLN A 300 28.06 5.98 22.31
CA GLN A 300 27.98 7.44 22.50
C GLN A 300 27.25 7.82 23.79
N SER A 301 26.32 6.99 24.26
CA SER A 301 25.69 7.15 25.57
C SER A 301 26.59 6.73 26.75
N GLY A 302 27.84 6.34 26.49
CA GLY A 302 28.80 5.88 27.51
C GLY A 302 28.54 4.46 28.01
N ARG A 303 27.69 3.69 27.32
CA ARG A 303 27.34 2.31 27.68
C ARG A 303 28.15 1.32 26.84
N ASP A 304 28.43 0.16 27.44
CA ASP A 304 29.11 -0.95 26.79
C ASP A 304 28.19 -2.18 26.73
N PHE A 305 27.85 -2.61 25.52
CA PHE A 305 26.97 -3.76 25.30
C PHE A 305 27.69 -5.11 25.47
N HIS A 306 29.03 -5.16 25.43
CA HIS A 306 29.76 -6.43 25.53
C HIS A 306 29.47 -7.14 26.87
N ASN A 307 29.44 -6.36 27.94
CA ASN A 307 29.24 -6.84 29.32
C ASN A 307 27.79 -6.72 29.81
N ASP A 308 26.96 -5.91 29.14
CA ASP A 308 25.54 -5.78 29.46
C ASP A 308 24.72 -6.85 28.74
N ARG A 309 24.19 -7.81 29.52
CA ARG A 309 23.40 -8.93 28.99
C ARG A 309 22.10 -8.50 28.31
N VAL A 310 21.49 -7.41 28.79
CA VAL A 310 20.23 -6.90 28.24
C VAL A 310 20.50 -6.25 26.90
N LEU A 311 21.45 -5.30 26.84
CA LEU A 311 21.81 -4.63 25.59
C LEU A 311 22.33 -5.61 24.53
N PHE A 312 23.14 -6.60 24.94
CA PHE A 312 23.57 -7.64 24.02
C PHE A 312 22.38 -8.45 23.50
N GLY A 313 21.40 -8.76 24.35
CA GLY A 313 20.17 -9.47 23.97
C GLY A 313 19.36 -8.70 22.91
N GLU A 314 19.12 -7.41 23.16
CA GLU A 314 18.40 -6.50 22.25
C GLU A 314 19.10 -6.36 20.89
N LEU A 315 20.44 -6.22 20.90
CA LEU A 315 21.26 -6.20 19.68
C LEU A 315 21.25 -7.55 18.96
N PHE A 316 21.34 -8.66 19.69
CA PHE A 316 21.34 -10.01 19.13
C PHE A 316 20.02 -10.33 18.44
N GLU A 317 18.89 -9.93 19.03
CA GLU A 317 17.58 -10.01 18.42
C GLU A 317 17.54 -9.22 17.10
N SER A 318 17.96 -7.96 17.10
CA SER A 318 17.97 -7.15 15.89
C SER A 318 18.92 -7.66 14.82
N PHE A 319 20.07 -8.20 15.23
CA PHE A 319 21.02 -8.84 14.33
C PHE A 319 20.39 -10.04 13.63
N ALA A 320 19.70 -10.92 14.37
CA ALA A 320 18.99 -12.06 13.79
C ALA A 320 17.93 -11.62 12.78
N VAL A 321 17.14 -10.59 13.10
CA VAL A 321 16.17 -9.98 12.18
C VAL A 321 16.88 -9.46 10.91
N ASN A 322 18.02 -8.78 11.05
CA ASN A 322 18.82 -8.32 9.92
C ASN A 322 19.43 -9.46 9.08
N GLN A 323 19.51 -10.70 9.61
CA GLN A 323 19.95 -11.87 8.82
C GLN A 323 18.79 -12.55 8.09
N ILE A 324 17.59 -12.59 8.69
CA ILE A 324 16.47 -13.40 8.19
C ILE A 324 15.60 -12.63 7.21
N ILE A 325 15.19 -11.41 7.56
CA ILE A 325 14.23 -10.62 6.76
C ILE A 325 14.71 -10.35 5.33
N PRO A 326 15.99 -10.01 5.07
CA PRO A 326 16.46 -9.78 3.70
C PRO A 326 16.28 -10.99 2.78
N GLU A 327 16.25 -12.21 3.35
CA GLU A 327 16.18 -13.44 2.57
C GLU A 327 14.77 -13.80 2.09
N ILE A 328 13.73 -13.11 2.58
CA ILE A 328 12.32 -13.27 2.16
C ILE A 328 12.11 -12.89 0.69
N GLN A 329 12.87 -11.93 0.19
CA GLN A 329 12.63 -11.38 -1.16
C GLN A 329 13.13 -12.28 -2.30
N TRP A 330 13.93 -13.28 -1.98
CA TRP A 330 14.51 -14.20 -2.95
C TRP A 330 14.33 -15.68 -2.59
N SER A 331 13.60 -15.97 -1.51
CA SER A 331 13.10 -17.32 -1.22
C SER A 331 11.97 -17.71 -2.16
N ASP A 332 11.75 -19.01 -2.31
CA ASP A 332 10.55 -19.53 -2.98
C ASP A 332 9.30 -19.30 -2.13
N ILE A 333 9.46 -19.28 -0.81
CA ILE A 333 8.40 -18.97 0.16
C ILE A 333 8.51 -17.50 0.55
N HIS A 334 7.47 -16.69 0.29
CA HIS A 334 7.45 -15.27 0.63
C HIS A 334 6.56 -15.01 1.87
N PRO A 335 7.05 -15.18 3.11
CA PRO A 335 6.26 -14.91 4.30
C PRO A 335 6.17 -13.41 4.63
N ASP A 336 5.06 -13.03 5.25
CA ASP A 336 4.96 -11.79 6.02
C ASP A 336 5.63 -11.96 7.39
N ALA A 337 6.29 -10.91 7.88
CA ALA A 337 7.03 -10.94 9.13
C ALA A 337 6.35 -10.13 10.24
N PHE A 338 6.24 -10.74 11.42
CA PHE A 338 5.63 -10.16 12.61
C PHE A 338 6.48 -10.46 13.86
N TYR A 339 6.16 -9.85 14.99
CA TYR A 339 6.42 -10.43 16.31
C TYR A 339 5.08 -10.88 16.91
N TRP A 340 5.10 -11.70 17.95
CA TRP A 340 3.87 -12.07 18.66
C TRP A 340 4.04 -11.87 20.15
N ARG A 341 3.04 -11.30 20.82
CA ARG A 341 3.05 -11.11 22.26
C ARG A 341 1.66 -11.22 22.84
N GLU A 342 1.54 -11.93 23.96
CA GLU A 342 0.29 -12.02 24.71
C GLU A 342 -0.07 -10.68 25.38
N THR A 343 -1.34 -10.53 25.72
CA THR A 343 -1.82 -9.45 26.59
C THR A 343 -1.69 -9.88 28.05
N GLY A 344 -1.34 -8.95 28.95
CA GLY A 344 -1.35 -9.18 30.40
C GLY A 344 -0.04 -8.80 31.10
N ASN A 345 0.07 -9.13 32.39
CA ASN A 345 1.18 -8.69 33.26
C ASN A 345 2.48 -9.50 33.10
N LYS A 346 2.39 -10.74 32.60
CA LYS A 346 3.56 -11.60 32.30
C LYS A 346 3.37 -12.24 30.91
N PRO A 347 3.30 -11.43 29.86
CA PRO A 347 2.96 -11.93 28.54
C PRO A 347 4.09 -12.80 28.01
N LYS A 348 3.73 -13.92 27.40
CA LYS A 348 4.66 -14.65 26.54
C LYS A 348 4.85 -13.89 25.24
N GLU A 349 6.03 -14.04 24.66
CA GLU A 349 6.45 -13.32 23.47
C GLU A 349 7.20 -14.29 22.56
N VAL A 350 7.11 -14.05 21.26
CA VAL A 350 7.93 -14.64 20.21
C VAL A 350 8.48 -13.48 19.39
N ASP A 351 9.80 -13.41 19.29
CA ASP A 351 10.48 -12.21 18.79
C ASP A 351 10.29 -11.99 17.28
N LEU A 352 10.26 -13.07 16.49
CA LEU A 352 9.97 -13.05 15.06
C LEU A 352 9.03 -14.22 14.70
N VAL A 353 7.99 -13.93 13.94
CA VAL A 353 7.03 -14.90 13.43
C VAL A 353 6.85 -14.65 11.94
N LEU A 354 7.13 -15.67 11.15
CA LEU A 354 6.93 -15.65 9.70
C LEU A 354 5.60 -16.33 9.38
N LEU A 355 4.73 -15.65 8.66
CA LEU A 355 3.42 -16.12 8.22
C LEU A 355 3.43 -16.26 6.70
N HIS A 356 3.24 -17.47 6.21
CA HIS A 356 2.98 -17.72 4.79
C HIS A 356 1.81 -18.67 4.68
N ASP A 357 0.83 -18.32 3.86
CA ASP A 357 -0.46 -18.98 3.77
C ASP A 357 -1.08 -19.20 5.16
N ASN A 358 -1.26 -20.46 5.54
CA ASN A 358 -1.84 -20.87 6.81
C ASN A 358 -0.80 -21.53 7.74
N GLN A 359 0.48 -21.15 7.59
CA GLN A 359 1.59 -21.70 8.34
C GLN A 359 2.40 -20.59 9.04
N LEU A 360 2.74 -20.83 10.31
CA LEU A 360 3.58 -19.95 11.13
C LEU A 360 4.90 -20.64 11.46
N VAL A 361 6.00 -19.97 11.14
CA VAL A 361 7.33 -20.30 11.66
C VAL A 361 7.68 -19.30 12.76
N ALA A 362 7.88 -19.80 13.97
CA ALA A 362 8.18 -19.00 15.15
C ALA A 362 9.68 -19.00 15.46
N LEU A 363 10.26 -17.83 15.69
CA LEU A 363 11.66 -17.65 16.05
C LEU A 363 11.78 -16.83 17.35
N GLU A 364 12.47 -17.39 18.33
CA GLU A 364 12.76 -16.78 19.62
C GLU A 364 14.27 -16.55 19.73
N MET A 365 14.71 -15.35 20.13
CA MET A 365 16.12 -15.04 20.26
C MET A 365 16.58 -15.12 21.73
N LYS A 366 17.69 -15.82 21.95
CA LYS A 366 18.28 -16.00 23.28
C LYS A 366 19.79 -15.77 23.23
N SER A 367 20.25 -14.68 23.84
CA SER A 367 21.67 -14.33 23.88
C SER A 367 22.52 -15.20 24.82
N ASN A 368 21.93 -16.22 25.46
CA ASN A 368 22.66 -17.19 26.27
C ASN A 368 23.27 -18.29 25.40
N ASN A 369 24.38 -18.86 25.86
CA ASN A 369 25.05 -19.99 25.20
C ASN A 369 24.44 -21.36 25.54
N THR A 370 23.41 -21.37 26.38
CA THR A 370 22.65 -22.54 26.80
C THR A 370 21.18 -22.23 26.68
N VAL A 371 20.39 -23.26 26.41
CA VAL A 371 18.93 -23.14 26.26
C VAL A 371 18.26 -24.10 27.24
N ASP A 372 17.25 -23.61 27.94
CA ASP A 372 16.46 -24.37 28.90
C ASP A 372 15.02 -24.51 28.38
N ARG A 373 14.24 -25.43 28.98
CA ARG A 373 12.82 -25.63 28.62
C ARG A 373 11.97 -24.34 28.67
N LYS A 374 12.31 -23.42 29.58
CA LYS A 374 11.59 -22.15 29.76
C LYS A 374 11.75 -21.22 28.55
N ASP A 375 12.83 -21.34 27.79
CA ASP A 375 13.13 -20.48 26.65
C ASP A 375 12.21 -20.77 25.46
N PHE A 376 11.61 -21.96 25.42
CA PHE A 376 10.58 -22.34 24.45
C PHE A 376 9.17 -21.90 24.85
N SER A 377 8.99 -21.23 26.00
CA SER A 377 7.64 -20.95 26.52
C SER A 377 6.84 -19.97 25.67
N GLY A 378 7.52 -19.05 24.96
CA GLY A 378 6.91 -18.18 23.95
C GLY A 378 6.35 -18.96 22.77
N ILE A 379 7.22 -19.75 22.14
CA ILE A 379 6.89 -20.64 21.02
C ILE A 379 5.78 -21.62 21.39
N ALA A 380 5.84 -22.21 22.59
CA ALA A 380 4.80 -23.12 23.08
C ALA A 380 3.45 -22.40 23.24
N ALA A 381 3.44 -21.20 23.81
CA ALA A 381 2.21 -20.41 23.95
C ALA A 381 1.62 -20.01 22.58
N LEU A 382 2.47 -19.65 21.61
CA LEU A 382 2.01 -19.40 20.24
C LEU A 382 1.44 -20.67 19.60
N ARG A 383 2.16 -21.79 19.65
CA ARG A 383 1.70 -23.09 19.14
C ARG A 383 0.35 -23.50 19.72
N ASP A 384 0.19 -23.36 21.04
CA ASP A 384 -1.01 -23.80 21.74
C ASP A 384 -2.20 -22.85 21.47
N SER A 385 -1.94 -21.59 21.10
CA SER A 385 -2.97 -20.59 20.81
C SER A 385 -3.31 -20.44 19.31
N ASP A 386 -2.43 -20.86 18.39
CA ASP A 386 -2.61 -20.71 16.95
C ASP A 386 -2.35 -22.01 16.20
N LYS A 387 -3.41 -22.56 15.60
CA LYS A 387 -3.37 -23.83 14.85
C LYS A 387 -2.51 -23.78 13.58
N ARG A 388 -2.13 -22.58 13.13
CA ARG A 388 -1.25 -22.36 11.98
C ARG A 388 0.20 -22.67 12.32
N PHE A 389 0.56 -22.89 13.59
CA PHE A 389 1.92 -23.22 13.98
C PHE A 389 2.47 -24.41 13.20
N HIS A 390 3.51 -24.17 12.42
CA HIS A 390 4.21 -25.16 11.62
C HIS A 390 5.48 -25.61 12.33
N ARG A 391 6.38 -24.67 12.61
CA ARG A 391 7.72 -24.93 13.19
C ARG A 391 8.16 -23.83 14.14
N GLY A 392 9.06 -24.18 15.07
CA GLY A 392 9.62 -23.24 16.05
C GLY A 392 11.13 -23.36 16.21
N TYR A 393 11.81 -22.23 16.37
CA TYR A 393 13.26 -22.16 16.48
C TYR A 393 13.66 -21.21 17.60
N VAL A 394 14.42 -21.69 18.58
CA VAL A 394 15.14 -20.82 19.51
C VAL A 394 16.54 -20.59 18.96
N LEU A 395 16.82 -19.37 18.49
CA LEU A 395 18.12 -18.97 18.01
C LEU A 395 18.97 -18.52 19.19
N TYR A 396 20.13 -19.15 19.40
CA TYR A 396 20.95 -18.89 20.57
C TYR A 396 22.45 -18.82 20.28
N THR A 397 23.26 -18.40 21.25
CA THR A 397 24.71 -18.18 21.08
C THR A 397 25.55 -19.39 21.48
N GLY A 398 24.94 -20.56 21.64
CA GLY A 398 25.68 -21.80 21.91
C GLY A 398 26.19 -22.44 20.64
N ASP A 399 26.59 -23.70 20.74
CA ASP A 399 27.38 -24.37 19.72
C ASP A 399 26.70 -25.56 19.05
N LYS A 400 25.54 -26.04 19.54
CA LYS A 400 24.92 -27.29 19.05
C LYS A 400 23.46 -27.11 18.66
N VAL A 401 23.05 -27.81 17.61
CA VAL A 401 21.62 -27.97 17.32
C VAL A 401 21.00 -28.91 18.37
N GLN A 402 19.87 -28.51 18.96
CA GLN A 402 19.13 -29.32 19.92
C GLN A 402 17.68 -29.44 19.49
N GLN A 403 17.20 -30.66 19.30
CA GLN A 403 15.78 -30.89 19.04
C GLN A 403 15.00 -30.94 20.35
N PHE A 404 13.98 -30.12 20.47
CA PHE A 404 13.09 -30.08 21.64
C PHE A 404 11.86 -30.97 21.43
N THR A 405 11.21 -30.83 20.26
CA THR A 405 10.14 -31.70 19.76
C THR A 405 10.29 -31.90 18.25
N ASN A 406 9.43 -32.72 17.63
CA ASN A 406 9.53 -33.04 16.19
C ASN A 406 9.60 -31.81 15.26
N ASN A 407 9.00 -30.69 15.66
CA ASN A 407 8.92 -29.44 14.90
C ASN A 407 9.48 -28.21 15.65
N ILE A 408 10.23 -28.42 16.75
CA ILE A 408 10.81 -27.32 17.53
C ILE A 408 12.27 -27.62 17.85
N TRP A 409 13.16 -26.68 17.55
CA TRP A 409 14.60 -26.80 17.75
C TRP A 409 15.17 -25.58 18.47
N ALA A 410 16.30 -25.75 19.14
CA ALA A 410 17.23 -24.66 19.38
C ALA A 410 18.40 -24.77 18.41
N LEU A 411 18.74 -23.66 17.77
CA LEU A 411 19.76 -23.57 16.75
C LEU A 411 20.81 -22.54 17.18
N PRO A 412 22.12 -22.86 17.13
CA PRO A 412 23.13 -21.82 17.12
C PRO A 412 22.82 -20.86 15.99
N ILE A 413 22.84 -19.56 16.25
CA ILE A 413 22.47 -18.56 15.22
C ILE A 413 23.29 -18.72 13.93
N SER A 414 24.52 -19.21 14.03
CA SER A 414 25.41 -19.42 12.87
C SER A 414 24.98 -20.53 11.92
N SER A 415 24.16 -21.47 12.38
CA SER A 415 23.55 -22.47 11.51
C SER A 415 22.68 -21.85 10.41
N LEU A 416 22.27 -20.59 10.57
CA LEU A 416 21.53 -19.86 9.53
C LEU A 416 22.38 -19.53 8.31
N TRP A 417 23.70 -19.38 8.45
CA TRP A 417 24.59 -18.96 7.35
C TRP A 417 25.73 -19.93 7.05
N ASP A 418 25.97 -20.92 7.91
CA ASP A 418 26.94 -21.99 7.65
C ASP A 418 26.34 -23.05 6.73
N SER A 419 27.14 -23.60 5.82
CA SER A 419 26.68 -24.52 4.77
C SER A 419 26.19 -25.87 5.29
N ASP A 420 26.59 -26.25 6.51
CA ASP A 420 26.24 -27.50 7.17
C ASP A 420 25.25 -27.31 8.33
N GLY A 421 24.69 -26.10 8.50
CA GLY A 421 23.69 -25.82 9.54
C GLY A 421 22.37 -26.59 9.36
N PHE A 422 22.04 -26.92 8.10
CA PHE A 422 20.93 -27.77 7.71
C PHE A 422 21.46 -28.98 6.93
N GLN A 423 20.73 -30.09 6.97
CA GLN A 423 21.07 -31.28 6.20
C GLN A 423 20.99 -30.96 4.71
N THR A 424 22.09 -31.21 3.99
CA THR A 424 22.03 -31.38 2.54
C THR A 424 21.23 -32.65 2.27
N ALA A 425 20.28 -32.61 1.34
CA ALA A 425 19.52 -33.80 0.97
C ALA A 425 20.51 -34.90 0.56
N THR A 426 20.71 -35.91 1.41
CA THR A 426 21.38 -37.14 1.03
C THR A 426 20.51 -37.82 -0.01
N SER A 427 21.10 -38.06 -1.16
CA SER A 427 20.57 -38.69 -2.35
C SER A 427 20.13 -40.15 -2.11
N ASP A 428 19.09 -40.37 -1.32
CA ASP A 428 18.44 -41.68 -1.12
C ASP A 428 16.91 -41.57 -1.32
N ALA A 429 16.51 -40.88 -2.39
CA ALA A 429 15.17 -40.99 -2.97
C ALA A 429 15.32 -41.40 -4.43
N GLU A 430 14.71 -42.54 -4.75
CA GLU A 430 14.81 -43.31 -5.97
C GLU A 430 14.73 -42.46 -7.26
N HIS A 431 15.54 -42.87 -8.24
CA HIS A 431 15.54 -42.42 -9.62
C HIS A 431 14.12 -42.22 -10.19
N TYR A 432 13.67 -40.97 -10.27
CA TYR A 432 12.93 -40.49 -11.44
C TYR A 432 13.83 -39.53 -12.20
N SER A 433 14.62 -40.12 -13.09
CA SER A 433 15.30 -39.41 -14.15
C SER A 433 14.24 -38.81 -15.08
N LEU A 434 13.96 -37.51 -14.95
CA LEU A 434 13.43 -36.75 -16.08
C LEU A 434 14.64 -36.27 -16.90
N SER A 435 15.00 -37.14 -17.83
CA SER A 435 15.82 -36.85 -19.01
C SER A 435 15.34 -35.57 -19.68
N ILE A 436 16.25 -34.62 -19.85
CA ILE A 436 16.15 -33.50 -20.79
C ILE A 436 16.00 -34.09 -22.21
N PRO A 437 14.91 -33.82 -22.95
CA PRO A 437 14.91 -33.98 -24.39
C PRO A 437 15.53 -32.72 -25.01
N SER A 438 16.71 -32.87 -25.62
CA SER A 438 17.13 -32.02 -26.74
C SER A 438 16.36 -32.42 -28.00
N VAL A 439 16.19 -31.48 -28.96
CA VAL A 439 15.63 -31.55 -30.35
C VAL A 439 14.45 -30.55 -30.51
N LEU A 440 14.30 -29.67 -31.50
CA LEU A 440 15.00 -29.21 -32.72
C LEU A 440 14.27 -27.89 -33.17
N PRO A 441 14.78 -27.11 -34.16
CA PRO A 441 14.25 -25.79 -34.51
C PRO A 441 12.96 -25.87 -35.32
N ILE A 442 11.97 -25.05 -34.97
CA ILE A 442 10.75 -24.88 -35.77
C ILE A 442 10.98 -23.72 -36.75
N ARG A 443 10.97 -24.04 -38.05
CA ARG A 443 10.78 -23.10 -39.16
C ARG A 443 9.29 -23.04 -39.54
N PRO A 444 8.86 -21.94 -40.19
CA PRO A 444 7.50 -21.43 -40.10
C PRO A 444 6.51 -22.16 -41.01
N SER A 445 5.31 -22.40 -40.48
CA SER A 445 4.08 -22.53 -41.28
C SER A 445 2.86 -22.33 -40.38
N ASP A 446 2.27 -21.15 -40.53
CA ASP A 446 0.86 -20.78 -40.37
C ASP A 446 -0.08 -21.78 -39.69
N THR A 447 -0.58 -21.38 -38.52
CA THR A 447 -2.02 -21.14 -38.31
C THR A 447 -2.22 -20.25 -37.09
N ASN A 448 -2.51 -18.97 -37.36
CA ASN A 448 -3.19 -17.96 -36.55
C ASN A 448 -3.55 -18.33 -35.10
N VAL A 449 -2.80 -17.78 -34.14
CA VAL A 449 -3.37 -17.23 -32.89
C VAL A 449 -2.68 -15.89 -32.59
N ALA A 450 -2.70 -14.99 -33.58
CA ALA A 450 -2.48 -13.57 -33.40
C ALA A 450 -3.80 -12.88 -33.70
N ALA A 451 -4.81 -13.06 -32.84
CA ALA A 451 -6.13 -12.48 -33.06
C ALA A 451 -7.04 -12.40 -31.80
N HIS A 452 -6.55 -12.19 -30.59
CA HIS A 452 -7.43 -11.81 -29.46
C HIS A 452 -6.77 -10.78 -28.54
N ALA A 453 -6.40 -9.63 -29.11
CA ALA A 453 -5.96 -8.44 -28.36
C ALA A 453 -7.01 -7.32 -28.36
N ASN A 454 -8.26 -7.64 -28.73
CA ASN A 454 -9.43 -6.76 -28.71
C ASN A 454 -10.71 -7.60 -28.52
N ALA A 455 -10.74 -8.50 -27.53
CA ALA A 455 -11.97 -9.23 -27.23
C ALA A 455 -12.88 -8.30 -26.39
N PRO A 456 -14.12 -8.03 -26.82
CA PRO A 456 -15.07 -7.32 -25.98
C PRO A 456 -15.31 -8.11 -24.68
N THR A 457 -15.31 -7.41 -23.55
CA THR A 457 -15.68 -8.02 -22.26
C THR A 457 -17.20 -8.07 -22.20
N ASP A 458 -17.77 -9.26 -22.19
CA ASP A 458 -19.22 -9.45 -22.25
C ASP A 458 -19.91 -9.04 -20.94
N ALA A 459 -19.28 -9.30 -19.79
CA ALA A 459 -19.77 -8.91 -18.48
C ALA A 459 -18.66 -8.88 -17.42
N ASN A 460 -18.92 -8.13 -16.33
CA ASN A 460 -18.11 -8.09 -15.12
C ASN A 460 -18.85 -8.79 -13.97
N LEU A 461 -18.30 -9.92 -13.54
CA LEU A 461 -18.79 -10.77 -12.46
C LEU A 461 -18.24 -10.30 -11.11
N PHE A 462 -19.09 -10.24 -10.09
CA PHE A 462 -18.67 -10.13 -8.69
C PHE A 462 -18.86 -11.49 -8.00
N LEU A 463 -17.78 -12.09 -7.50
CA LEU A 463 -17.85 -13.32 -6.73
C LEU A 463 -18.05 -13.01 -5.25
N SER A 464 -19.25 -13.30 -4.73
CA SER A 464 -19.55 -13.21 -3.30
C SER A 464 -19.48 -14.61 -2.69
N TYR A 465 -18.57 -14.85 -1.75
CA TYR A 465 -18.41 -16.17 -1.12
C TYR A 465 -17.88 -16.03 0.30
N CYS A 466 -18.09 -17.06 1.12
CA CYS A 466 -17.48 -17.10 2.45
C CYS A 466 -16.03 -17.60 2.34
N HIS A 467 -15.04 -16.76 2.67
CA HIS A 467 -13.62 -17.17 2.65
C HIS A 467 -13.35 -18.44 3.45
N ALA A 468 -13.97 -18.56 4.63
CA ALA A 468 -13.83 -19.73 5.49
C ALA A 468 -14.31 -21.04 4.83
N ASP A 469 -15.19 -20.96 3.83
CA ASP A 469 -15.60 -22.13 3.05
C ASP A 469 -14.63 -22.45 1.92
N ASN A 470 -14.08 -21.43 1.25
CA ASN A 470 -13.03 -21.65 0.25
C ASN A 470 -11.75 -22.20 0.89
N ASP A 471 -11.36 -21.68 2.05
CA ASP A 471 -10.20 -22.15 2.82
C ASP A 471 -10.41 -23.60 3.29
N HIS A 472 -11.62 -23.91 3.78
CA HIS A 472 -11.99 -25.27 4.16
C HIS A 472 -11.96 -26.24 2.97
N LEU A 473 -12.24 -25.74 1.78
CA LEU A 473 -12.17 -26.47 0.52
C LEU A 473 -10.82 -26.34 -0.19
N LYS A 474 -9.79 -25.78 0.46
CA LYS A 474 -8.42 -25.60 -0.08
C LYS A 474 -8.38 -24.86 -1.43
N GLY A 475 -9.15 -23.78 -1.56
CA GLY A 475 -9.18 -22.97 -2.78
C GLY A 475 -10.12 -23.48 -3.89
N ALA A 476 -10.83 -24.60 -3.66
CA ALA A 476 -11.64 -25.21 -4.72
C ALA A 476 -12.81 -24.34 -5.20
N ILE A 477 -13.31 -23.38 -4.41
CA ILE A 477 -14.37 -22.45 -4.87
C ILE A 477 -13.79 -21.50 -5.93
N LEU A 478 -12.63 -20.90 -5.66
CA LEU A 478 -11.96 -20.01 -6.62
C LEU A 478 -11.54 -20.76 -7.88
N GLN A 479 -10.96 -21.96 -7.71
CA GLN A 479 -10.61 -22.79 -8.86
C GLN A 479 -11.85 -23.16 -9.69
N PHE A 480 -12.97 -23.50 -9.04
CA PHE A 480 -14.20 -23.83 -9.74
C PHE A 480 -14.78 -22.64 -10.53
N VAL A 481 -14.71 -21.42 -10.00
CA VAL A 481 -15.15 -20.21 -10.70
C VAL A 481 -14.21 -19.84 -11.85
N ASN A 482 -12.90 -20.00 -11.68
CA ASN A 482 -11.93 -19.82 -12.76
C ASN A 482 -12.18 -20.83 -13.89
N ASP A 483 -12.46 -22.09 -13.57
CA ASP A 483 -12.76 -23.09 -14.60
C ASP A 483 -14.06 -22.78 -15.36
N ILE A 484 -15.07 -22.16 -14.70
CA ILE A 484 -16.27 -21.65 -15.37
C ILE A 484 -15.93 -20.54 -16.36
N ILE A 485 -15.04 -19.62 -15.99
CA ILE A 485 -14.61 -18.52 -16.86
C ILE A 485 -13.79 -19.05 -18.03
N ASP A 486 -12.87 -19.97 -17.78
CA ASP A 486 -12.03 -20.57 -18.81
C ASP A 486 -12.89 -21.33 -19.84
N GLU A 487 -13.90 -22.07 -19.39
CA GLU A 487 -14.85 -22.74 -20.28
C GLU A 487 -15.72 -21.74 -21.06
N TYR A 488 -16.20 -20.66 -20.44
CA TYR A 488 -16.92 -19.59 -21.16
C TYR A 488 -16.06 -18.95 -22.24
N ASN A 489 -14.79 -18.64 -21.92
CA ASN A 489 -13.84 -18.04 -22.84
C ASN A 489 -13.55 -18.99 -24.01
N TYR A 490 -13.46 -20.30 -23.73
CA TYR A 490 -13.30 -21.34 -24.72
C TYR A 490 -14.49 -21.44 -25.68
N GLU A 491 -15.73 -21.40 -25.16
CA GLU A 491 -16.95 -21.52 -25.98
C GLU A 491 -17.27 -20.26 -26.81
N THR A 492 -17.01 -19.06 -26.28
CA THR A 492 -17.51 -17.80 -26.87
C THR A 492 -16.43 -16.95 -27.55
N SER A 493 -15.15 -17.24 -27.33
CA SER A 493 -14.00 -16.40 -27.74
C SER A 493 -14.01 -14.96 -27.18
N ASN A 494 -14.92 -14.64 -26.25
CA ASN A 494 -15.00 -13.38 -25.52
C ASN A 494 -14.43 -13.54 -24.10
N THR A 495 -14.26 -12.43 -23.38
CA THR A 495 -13.71 -12.45 -22.01
C THR A 495 -14.74 -12.05 -20.97
N LEU A 496 -14.73 -12.73 -19.81
CA LEU A 496 -15.46 -12.30 -18.61
C LEU A 496 -14.50 -11.68 -17.60
N GLY A 497 -14.83 -10.49 -17.09
CA GLY A 497 -14.10 -9.88 -15.97
C GLY A 497 -14.57 -10.50 -14.66
N LEU A 498 -13.67 -11.02 -13.83
CA LEU A 498 -13.99 -11.53 -12.49
C LEU A 498 -13.41 -10.62 -11.41
N PHE A 499 -14.29 -10.09 -10.56
CA PHE A 499 -13.93 -9.45 -9.32
C PHE A 499 -14.05 -10.46 -8.17
N VAL A 500 -12.93 -10.78 -7.54
CA VAL A 500 -12.87 -11.59 -6.32
C VAL A 500 -12.45 -10.69 -5.17
N ASP A 501 -13.20 -10.70 -4.08
CA ASP A 501 -12.75 -10.04 -2.86
C ASP A 501 -11.42 -10.70 -2.42
N LYS A 502 -10.35 -9.88 -2.36
CA LYS A 502 -8.96 -10.15 -1.93
C LYS A 502 -7.86 -10.61 -2.90
N THR A 503 -7.93 -10.37 -4.21
CA THR A 503 -6.70 -10.48 -5.05
C THR A 503 -6.26 -9.18 -5.73
N SER A 504 -6.89 -8.05 -5.41
CA SER A 504 -6.58 -6.75 -6.06
C SER A 504 -6.23 -5.59 -5.12
N ILE A 505 -5.99 -5.83 -3.82
CA ILE A 505 -5.90 -4.75 -2.83
C ILE A 505 -4.44 -4.52 -2.40
N ASN A 506 -3.94 -3.31 -2.67
CA ASN A 506 -2.65 -2.83 -2.19
C ASN A 506 -2.74 -2.39 -0.71
N TRP A 507 -1.63 -2.53 0.01
CA TRP A 507 -1.45 -1.99 1.35
C TRP A 507 -1.74 -0.47 1.38
N GLY A 508 -2.82 -0.06 2.06
CA GLY A 508 -3.17 1.34 2.31
C GLY A 508 -4.51 1.83 1.76
N GLU A 509 -5.27 1.01 1.01
CA GLU A 509 -6.60 1.39 0.55
C GLU A 509 -7.68 1.25 1.64
N ASP A 510 -8.61 2.22 1.70
CA ASP A 510 -9.78 2.18 2.56
C ASP A 510 -10.70 1.03 2.10
N TRP A 511 -10.68 -0.08 2.85
CA TRP A 511 -11.35 -1.35 2.58
C TRP A 511 -12.83 -1.19 2.14
N ARG A 512 -13.53 -0.17 2.65
CA ARG A 512 -14.93 0.11 2.29
C ARG A 512 -15.06 0.68 0.88
N GLN A 513 -14.17 1.58 0.46
CA GLN A 513 -14.20 2.14 -0.89
C GLN A 513 -13.84 1.11 -1.96
N ALA A 514 -12.94 0.16 -1.68
CA ALA A 514 -12.60 -0.91 -2.61
C ALA A 514 -13.77 -1.89 -2.82
N LEU A 515 -14.50 -2.22 -1.74
CA LEU A 515 -15.71 -3.04 -1.80
C LEU A 515 -16.84 -2.32 -2.56
N ASP A 516 -17.09 -1.05 -2.25
CA ASP A 516 -18.14 -0.24 -2.89
C ASP A 516 -17.87 0.01 -4.38
N ARG A 517 -16.59 0.16 -4.78
CA ARG A 517 -16.17 0.28 -6.20
C ARG A 517 -16.25 -1.04 -6.97
N GLY A 518 -15.88 -2.17 -6.35
CA GLY A 518 -15.98 -3.50 -6.97
C GLY A 518 -17.43 -3.92 -7.20
N ILE A 519 -18.28 -3.62 -6.22
CA ILE A 519 -19.74 -3.75 -6.29
C ILE A 519 -20.29 -2.79 -7.37
N GLY A 520 -19.79 -1.54 -7.45
CA GLY A 520 -20.18 -0.51 -8.44
C GLY A 520 -19.91 -0.83 -9.92
N ASN A 521 -18.87 -1.61 -10.23
CA ASN A 521 -18.45 -1.92 -11.61
C ASN A 521 -18.93 -3.29 -12.13
N ALA A 522 -19.43 -4.15 -11.25
CA ALA A 522 -19.96 -5.47 -11.62
C ALA A 522 -21.42 -5.38 -12.06
N ASN A 523 -21.74 -6.01 -13.19
CA ASN A 523 -23.09 -6.07 -13.73
C ASN A 523 -23.79 -7.43 -13.48
N ILE A 524 -23.08 -8.42 -12.93
CA ILE A 524 -23.61 -9.71 -12.46
C ILE A 524 -22.94 -10.09 -11.13
N ILE A 525 -23.69 -10.62 -10.15
CA ILE A 525 -23.15 -11.22 -8.92
C ILE A 525 -23.33 -12.75 -8.91
N LEU A 526 -22.28 -13.46 -8.49
CA LEU A 526 -22.21 -14.89 -8.30
C LEU A 526 -22.08 -15.21 -6.79
N PRO A 527 -23.19 -15.35 -6.04
CA PRO A 527 -23.12 -15.73 -4.63
C PRO A 527 -22.95 -17.26 -4.48
N ILE A 528 -21.91 -17.69 -3.78
CA ILE A 528 -21.66 -19.10 -3.43
C ILE A 528 -22.35 -19.42 -2.12
N ILE A 529 -23.49 -20.09 -2.20
CA ILE A 529 -24.37 -20.29 -1.05
C ILE A 529 -23.98 -21.56 -0.27
N THR A 530 -23.74 -21.34 1.02
CA THR A 530 -23.48 -22.35 2.05
C THR A 530 -24.16 -21.93 3.37
N PRO A 531 -24.25 -22.83 4.37
CA PRO A 531 -24.69 -22.46 5.71
C PRO A 531 -23.88 -21.32 6.36
N ARG A 532 -22.58 -21.18 6.05
CA ARG A 532 -21.76 -20.09 6.59
C ARG A 532 -21.96 -18.78 5.82
N TYR A 533 -22.21 -18.85 4.52
CA TYR A 533 -22.54 -17.70 3.69
C TYR A 533 -23.76 -16.96 4.23
N VAL A 534 -24.86 -17.68 4.49
CA VAL A 534 -26.12 -17.07 4.96
C VAL A 534 -25.98 -16.45 6.35
N ARG A 535 -25.01 -16.90 7.16
CA ARG A 535 -24.71 -16.36 8.50
C ARG A 535 -23.66 -15.24 8.50
N SER A 536 -22.96 -15.00 7.39
CA SER A 536 -21.89 -14.00 7.30
C SER A 536 -22.46 -12.61 7.08
N GLU A 537 -22.31 -11.70 8.04
CA GLU A 537 -22.78 -10.30 7.89
C GLU A 537 -22.21 -9.61 6.65
N ALA A 538 -20.94 -9.89 6.30
CA ALA A 538 -20.28 -9.34 5.12
C ALA A 538 -20.90 -9.85 3.81
N CYS A 539 -21.04 -11.17 3.66
CA CYS A 539 -21.63 -11.78 2.47
C CYS A 539 -23.11 -11.38 2.31
N ARG A 540 -23.83 -11.27 3.43
CA ARG A 540 -25.22 -10.78 3.44
C ARG A 540 -25.29 -9.33 2.96
N LYS A 541 -24.39 -8.47 3.45
CA LYS A 541 -24.31 -7.08 3.02
C LYS A 541 -24.02 -6.97 1.52
N GLU A 542 -23.02 -7.68 1.01
CA GLU A 542 -22.69 -7.71 -0.42
C GLU A 542 -23.90 -8.07 -1.31
N LEU A 543 -24.61 -9.15 -0.96
CA LEU A 543 -25.77 -9.60 -1.72
C LEU A 543 -26.95 -8.62 -1.64
N LEU A 544 -27.20 -8.02 -0.47
CA LEU A 544 -28.30 -7.08 -0.27
C LEU A 544 -28.01 -5.72 -0.91
N ASP A 545 -26.77 -5.25 -0.83
CA ASP A 545 -26.30 -4.02 -1.50
C ASP A 545 -26.36 -4.20 -3.02
N PHE A 546 -25.99 -5.38 -3.54
CA PHE A 546 -26.15 -5.69 -4.96
C PHE A 546 -27.63 -5.79 -5.37
N ASN A 547 -28.46 -6.50 -4.60
CA ASN A 547 -29.88 -6.67 -4.91
C ASN A 547 -30.65 -5.35 -4.90
N THR A 548 -30.38 -4.46 -3.94
CA THR A 548 -31.01 -3.13 -3.85
C THR A 548 -30.72 -2.26 -5.07
N ARG A 549 -29.55 -2.43 -5.70
CA ARG A 549 -29.16 -1.69 -6.91
C ARG A 549 -29.78 -2.23 -8.19
N VAL A 550 -30.17 -3.50 -8.21
CA VAL A 550 -30.70 -4.18 -9.39
C VAL A 550 -32.23 -4.24 -9.40
N THR A 551 -32.90 -3.94 -8.29
CA THR A 551 -34.37 -3.97 -8.23
C THR A 551 -35.02 -2.71 -8.79
N GLU A 552 -35.11 -2.65 -10.12
CA GLU A 552 -36.22 -2.06 -10.89
C GLU A 552 -36.23 -2.74 -12.28
N HIS A 553 -37.09 -3.75 -12.46
CA HIS A 553 -37.54 -4.38 -13.72
C HIS A 553 -36.45 -4.72 -14.80
N GLY A 554 -35.75 -5.86 -14.67
CA GLY A 554 -34.80 -6.42 -15.66
C GLY A 554 -34.17 -7.75 -15.18
N PRO A 555 -33.48 -8.58 -16.00
CA PRO A 555 -33.36 -10.02 -15.82
C PRO A 555 -32.29 -10.44 -14.79
N ASN A 556 -32.13 -11.74 -14.54
CA ASN A 556 -31.37 -12.34 -13.42
C ASN A 556 -29.87 -11.96 -13.36
N ARG A 557 -29.54 -10.74 -12.89
CA ARG A 557 -28.15 -10.30 -12.62
C ARG A 557 -27.55 -10.89 -11.33
N ILE A 558 -28.28 -11.79 -10.67
CA ILE A 558 -27.86 -12.53 -9.49
C ILE A 558 -27.98 -14.00 -9.86
N LEU A 559 -26.86 -14.74 -9.87
CA LEU A 559 -26.83 -16.17 -10.21
C LEU A 559 -26.29 -16.98 -9.01
N PRO A 560 -27.15 -17.41 -8.07
CA PRO A 560 -26.73 -18.16 -6.91
C PRO A 560 -26.27 -19.58 -7.25
N LEU A 561 -25.07 -19.94 -6.75
CA LEU A 561 -24.51 -21.28 -6.86
C LEU A 561 -24.61 -22.00 -5.51
N MET A 562 -25.47 -23.01 -5.42
CA MET A 562 -25.75 -23.72 -4.16
C MET A 562 -24.76 -24.88 -3.93
N LEU A 563 -23.75 -24.63 -3.10
CA LEU A 563 -22.73 -25.63 -2.76
C LEU A 563 -23.23 -26.62 -1.68
N GLN A 564 -24.02 -26.13 -0.73
CA GLN A 564 -24.68 -26.93 0.31
C GLN A 564 -26.12 -26.46 0.49
N SER A 565 -27.04 -27.41 0.74
CA SER A 565 -28.42 -27.06 1.07
C SER A 565 -28.46 -26.26 2.38
N ILE A 566 -29.31 -25.22 2.37
CA ILE A 566 -29.60 -24.37 3.53
C ILE A 566 -31.01 -24.64 4.08
N ASP A 567 -31.68 -25.69 3.61
CA ASP A 567 -33.03 -26.06 4.04
C ASP A 567 -33.03 -26.61 5.47
N GLY A 568 -33.96 -26.14 6.31
CA GLY A 568 -34.09 -26.61 7.69
C GLY A 568 -33.03 -26.07 8.67
N MET A 569 -32.30 -25.01 8.30
CA MET A 569 -31.34 -24.37 9.21
C MET A 569 -32.03 -23.70 10.41
N THR A 570 -31.58 -24.03 11.62
CA THR A 570 -32.06 -23.38 12.84
C THR A 570 -31.58 -21.92 12.93
N GLY A 571 -32.49 -20.98 13.18
CA GLY A 571 -32.17 -19.57 13.41
C GLY A 571 -32.22 -18.67 12.17
N ILE A 572 -32.66 -19.18 11.02
CA ILE A 572 -32.96 -18.40 9.81
C ILE A 572 -34.45 -18.60 9.52
N SER A 573 -35.22 -17.52 9.44
CA SER A 573 -36.65 -17.57 9.10
C SER A 573 -36.82 -17.65 7.58
N ASP A 574 -37.93 -18.22 7.10
CA ASP A 574 -38.40 -18.18 5.70
C ASP A 574 -38.80 -16.75 5.23
N ARG A 575 -38.30 -15.72 5.91
CA ARG A 575 -38.46 -14.28 5.61
C ARG A 575 -37.11 -13.56 5.63
N ASP A 576 -36.01 -14.32 5.66
CA ASP A 576 -34.66 -13.77 5.66
C ASP A 576 -34.33 -13.29 4.23
N PRO A 577 -33.96 -12.02 4.03
CA PRO A 577 -33.76 -11.47 2.69
C PRO A 577 -32.72 -12.20 1.83
N VAL A 578 -31.68 -12.77 2.44
CA VAL A 578 -30.65 -13.55 1.72
C VAL A 578 -31.15 -14.93 1.36
N TRP A 579 -31.93 -15.54 2.26
CA TRP A 579 -32.65 -16.78 1.98
C TRP A 579 -33.66 -16.58 0.85
N ASP A 580 -34.45 -15.50 0.88
CA ASP A 580 -35.42 -15.15 -0.16
C ASP A 580 -34.73 -14.91 -1.52
N ILE A 581 -33.58 -14.24 -1.57
CA ILE A 581 -32.83 -14.05 -2.82
C ILE A 581 -32.28 -15.38 -3.34
N ALA A 582 -31.78 -16.25 -2.46
CA ALA A 582 -31.23 -17.56 -2.82
C ALA A 582 -32.31 -18.55 -3.29
N HIS A 583 -33.51 -18.52 -2.70
CA HIS A 583 -34.60 -19.45 -3.01
C HIS A 583 -35.57 -18.95 -4.09
N ASN A 584 -35.86 -17.64 -4.15
CA ASN A 584 -36.85 -17.10 -5.10
C ASN A 584 -36.24 -16.68 -6.45
N ARG A 585 -34.91 -16.67 -6.59
CA ARG A 585 -34.22 -16.56 -7.90
C ARG A 585 -33.72 -17.93 -8.34
N GLN A 586 -33.68 -18.19 -9.65
CA GLN A 586 -33.25 -19.48 -10.19
C GLN A 586 -31.82 -19.79 -9.70
N TYR A 587 -31.69 -20.75 -8.79
CA TYR A 587 -30.41 -21.19 -8.26
C TYR A 587 -29.91 -22.41 -9.03
N LEU A 588 -28.58 -22.49 -9.18
CA LEU A 588 -27.95 -23.69 -9.73
C LEU A 588 -27.46 -24.53 -8.56
N PRO A 589 -27.99 -25.75 -8.36
CA PRO A 589 -27.32 -26.69 -7.47
C PRO A 589 -25.90 -26.86 -8.01
N VAL A 590 -24.91 -26.96 -7.13
CA VAL A 590 -23.55 -27.36 -7.51
C VAL A 590 -23.26 -28.69 -6.84
N GLY A 591 -23.57 -28.80 -5.55
CA GLY A 591 -23.27 -29.97 -4.72
C GLY A 591 -21.90 -29.85 -4.06
N ASP A 592 -21.57 -30.82 -3.20
CA ASP A 592 -20.32 -30.78 -2.44
C ASP A 592 -19.12 -31.05 -3.34
N LEU A 593 -18.33 -30.00 -3.61
CA LEU A 593 -17.14 -30.06 -4.45
C LEU A 593 -16.12 -31.12 -4.00
N ARG A 594 -16.14 -31.55 -2.73
CA ARG A 594 -15.25 -32.60 -2.20
C ARG A 594 -15.61 -34.00 -2.68
N LEU A 595 -16.86 -34.22 -3.04
CA LEU A 595 -17.42 -35.53 -3.36
C LEU A 595 -17.72 -35.68 -4.86
N MET A 596 -17.43 -34.64 -5.64
CA MET A 596 -17.74 -34.57 -7.05
C MET A 596 -16.64 -35.27 -7.88
N SER A 597 -17.04 -36.14 -8.81
CA SER A 597 -16.11 -36.74 -9.76
C SER A 597 -15.65 -35.69 -10.80
N ALA A 598 -14.53 -35.95 -11.48
CA ALA A 598 -14.05 -35.05 -12.54
C ALA A 598 -15.06 -34.90 -13.69
N GLU A 599 -15.76 -36.00 -14.05
CA GLU A 599 -16.80 -36.00 -15.08
C GLU A 599 -18.03 -35.18 -14.65
N ASP A 600 -18.49 -35.36 -13.40
CA ASP A 600 -19.62 -34.59 -12.86
C ASP A 600 -19.29 -33.09 -12.72
N ARG A 601 -18.03 -32.79 -12.38
CA ARG A 601 -17.53 -31.41 -12.27
C ARG A 601 -17.52 -30.72 -13.61
N GLN A 602 -17.02 -31.37 -14.66
CA GLN A 602 -17.04 -30.82 -16.01
C GLN A 602 -18.47 -30.62 -16.51
N LYS A 603 -19.36 -31.59 -16.26
CA LYS A 603 -20.78 -31.46 -16.61
C LYS A 603 -21.42 -30.25 -15.93
N ARG A 604 -21.11 -30.03 -14.65
CA ARG A 604 -21.67 -28.90 -13.89
C ARG A 604 -21.14 -27.55 -14.38
N ILE A 605 -19.86 -27.47 -14.76
CA ILE A 605 -19.27 -26.27 -15.36
C ILE A 605 -20.03 -25.90 -16.64
N LEU A 606 -20.25 -26.87 -17.54
CA LEU A 606 -20.98 -26.66 -18.79
C LEU A 606 -22.43 -26.18 -18.55
N GLU A 607 -23.11 -26.73 -17.54
CA GLU A 607 -24.46 -26.27 -17.15
C GLU A 607 -24.45 -24.81 -16.67
N ILE A 608 -23.46 -24.41 -15.85
CA ILE A 608 -23.37 -23.04 -15.33
C ILE A 608 -22.99 -22.05 -16.44
N VAL A 609 -22.06 -22.40 -17.33
CA VAL A 609 -21.66 -21.56 -18.47
C VAL A 609 -22.85 -21.29 -19.38
N LYS A 610 -23.67 -22.31 -19.66
CA LYS A 610 -24.89 -22.15 -20.45
C LYS A 610 -25.87 -21.15 -19.84
N GLU A 611 -26.09 -21.21 -18.53
CA GLU A 611 -27.00 -20.30 -17.84
C GLU A 611 -26.42 -18.88 -17.72
N LEU A 612 -25.10 -18.77 -17.50
CA LEU A 612 -24.41 -17.48 -17.47
C LEU A 612 -24.51 -16.76 -18.82
N ARG A 613 -24.40 -17.50 -19.93
CA ARG A 613 -24.63 -16.96 -21.27
C ARG A 613 -26.06 -16.43 -21.46
N ALA A 614 -27.06 -17.17 -21.02
CA ALA A 614 -28.45 -16.74 -21.11
C ALA A 614 -28.68 -15.42 -20.34
N VAL A 615 -28.06 -15.27 -19.16
CA VAL A 615 -28.13 -14.04 -18.37
C VAL A 615 -27.46 -12.86 -19.10
N ILE A 616 -26.28 -13.08 -19.67
CA ILE A 616 -25.52 -12.05 -20.40
C ILE A 616 -26.29 -11.61 -21.66
N GLU A 617 -26.80 -12.56 -22.44
CA GLU A 617 -27.58 -12.28 -23.66
C GLU A 617 -28.84 -11.45 -23.35
N ASP A 618 -29.52 -11.71 -22.23
CA ASP A 618 -30.69 -10.93 -21.79
C ASP A 618 -30.31 -9.50 -21.35
N ILE A 619 -29.18 -9.33 -20.64
CA ILE A 619 -28.65 -8.00 -20.28
C ILE A 619 -28.30 -7.19 -21.54
N THR A 620 -27.69 -7.82 -22.54
CA THR A 620 -27.33 -7.17 -23.81
C THR A 620 -28.56 -6.82 -24.64
N ALA A 621 -29.58 -7.69 -24.67
CA ALA A 621 -30.82 -7.46 -25.40
C ALA A 621 -31.63 -6.27 -24.84
N GLN A 622 -31.70 -6.13 -23.51
CA GLN A 622 -32.42 -5.02 -22.87
C GLN A 622 -31.71 -3.67 -23.03
N SER A 623 -30.37 -3.68 -23.11
CA SER A 623 -29.58 -2.46 -23.37
C SER A 623 -29.82 -1.88 -24.78
N GLN A 624 -30.40 -2.66 -25.71
CA GLN A 624 -30.77 -2.19 -27.04
C GLN A 624 -32.25 -1.76 -27.16
N SER A 625 -33.10 -2.02 -26.15
CA SER A 625 -34.54 -1.70 -26.18
C SER A 625 -34.95 -0.40 -25.48
N ASP A 626 -34.10 0.20 -24.64
CA ASP A 626 -34.45 1.39 -23.82
C ASP A 626 -34.37 2.75 -24.57
N GLY A 627 -34.40 2.71 -25.90
CA GLY A 627 -34.56 3.88 -26.75
C GLY A 627 -36.03 4.20 -27.07
N THR A 628 -36.94 4.35 -26.08
CA THR A 628 -38.21 5.09 -26.24
C THR A 628 -38.92 5.32 -24.90
N SER A 629 -39.36 6.55 -24.64
CA SER A 629 -40.08 7.00 -23.43
C SER A 629 -41.48 6.40 -23.27
N GLU A 630 -41.94 6.12 -22.04
CA GLU A 630 -43.15 6.72 -21.43
C GLU A 630 -43.54 6.15 -20.04
N SER A 631 -43.77 7.09 -19.10
CA SER A 631 -44.75 7.12 -18.00
C SER A 631 -44.96 5.92 -17.05
N VAL A 632 -44.53 6.08 -15.79
CA VAL A 632 -45.34 5.68 -14.61
C VAL A 632 -45.20 6.74 -13.51
N VAL A 633 -45.82 7.90 -13.71
CA VAL A 633 -46.19 8.82 -12.62
C VAL A 633 -47.67 8.62 -12.35
N SER A 634 -48.02 7.77 -11.38
CA SER A 634 -49.30 7.91 -10.66
C SER A 634 -49.35 7.01 -9.43
N LYS A 635 -48.95 7.57 -8.29
CA LYS A 635 -49.58 7.37 -6.96
C LYS A 635 -48.66 7.99 -5.93
N PHE A 636 -48.91 9.24 -5.57
CA PHE A 636 -48.84 9.79 -4.21
C PHE A 636 -49.32 11.25 -4.32
N LYS A 637 -50.64 11.44 -4.25
CA LYS A 637 -51.23 12.75 -3.94
C LYS A 637 -51.53 12.75 -2.44
N GLY A 638 -50.95 13.71 -1.72
CA GLY A 638 -51.22 13.93 -0.30
C GLY A 638 -50.32 15.03 0.30
N ASP A 639 -50.72 16.28 0.05
CA ASP A 639 -50.49 17.53 0.81
C ASP A 639 -49.11 17.91 1.40
N ASN A 640 -48.59 19.03 0.85
CA ASN A 640 -47.79 20.08 1.51
C ASN A 640 -46.45 19.72 2.19
N THR A 641 -45.75 18.69 1.71
CA THR A 641 -44.29 18.59 1.86
C THR A 641 -43.64 18.87 0.50
N PRO A 642 -42.52 19.65 0.43
CA PRO A 642 -41.81 19.86 -0.83
C PRO A 642 -41.53 18.50 -1.48
N ASP A 643 -41.94 18.34 -2.73
CA ASP A 643 -41.72 17.10 -3.48
C ASP A 643 -40.21 16.85 -3.56
N LEU A 644 -39.75 15.68 -3.10
CA LEU A 644 -38.34 15.28 -3.14
C LEU A 644 -37.75 15.43 -4.55
N LEU A 645 -38.57 15.13 -5.56
CA LEU A 645 -38.19 15.29 -6.96
C LEU A 645 -38.01 16.76 -7.33
N SER A 646 -38.75 17.69 -6.72
CA SER A 646 -38.58 19.13 -6.95
C SER A 646 -37.29 19.67 -6.33
N ALA A 647 -36.97 19.29 -5.09
CA ALA A 647 -35.72 19.70 -4.43
C ALA A 647 -34.49 19.08 -5.12
N TRP A 648 -34.58 17.81 -5.55
CA TRP A 648 -33.51 17.15 -6.29
C TRP A 648 -33.29 17.77 -7.67
N ASN A 649 -34.37 18.05 -8.41
CA ASN A 649 -34.29 18.78 -9.68
C ASN A 649 -33.69 20.19 -9.53
N GLU A 650 -33.89 20.86 -8.39
CA GLU A 650 -33.25 22.15 -8.11
C GLU A 650 -31.76 22.02 -7.82
N ILE A 651 -31.33 21.01 -7.04
CA ILE A 651 -29.90 20.73 -6.83
C ILE A 651 -29.21 20.40 -8.15
N GLU A 652 -29.80 19.53 -8.97
CA GLU A 652 -29.25 19.13 -10.27
C GLU A 652 -29.11 20.31 -11.24
N LYS A 653 -30.01 21.30 -11.16
CA LYS A 653 -29.89 22.56 -11.93
C LYS A 653 -28.86 23.53 -11.38
N LEU A 654 -28.67 23.55 -10.06
CA LEU A 654 -27.74 24.47 -9.39
C LEU A 654 -26.29 23.96 -9.43
N THR A 655 -26.05 22.65 -9.40
CA THR A 655 -24.68 22.08 -9.39
C THR A 655 -23.83 22.54 -10.59
N PRO A 656 -24.31 22.50 -11.86
CA PRO A 656 -23.54 23.03 -12.99
C PRO A 656 -23.26 24.53 -12.87
N GLN A 657 -24.21 25.31 -12.32
CA GLN A 657 -24.06 26.76 -12.16
C GLN A 657 -23.01 27.10 -11.09
N VAL A 658 -23.03 26.40 -9.94
CA VAL A 658 -22.01 26.53 -8.90
C VAL A 658 -20.63 26.18 -9.44
N ASN A 659 -20.52 25.13 -10.27
CA ASN A 659 -19.26 24.75 -10.91
C ASN A 659 -18.75 25.84 -11.87
N VAL A 660 -19.63 26.43 -12.68
CA VAL A 660 -19.27 27.56 -13.56
C VAL A 660 -18.83 28.78 -12.73
N GLY A 661 -19.57 29.13 -11.68
CA GLY A 661 -19.19 30.23 -10.78
C GLY A 661 -17.84 30.00 -10.11
N ALA A 662 -17.53 28.77 -9.69
CA ALA A 662 -16.24 28.40 -9.12
C ALA A 662 -15.10 28.49 -10.16
N GLN A 663 -15.36 28.16 -11.43
CA GLN A 663 -14.40 28.33 -12.51
C GLN A 663 -14.13 29.81 -12.82
N GLU A 664 -15.16 30.64 -12.88
CA GLU A 664 -15.03 32.10 -13.07
C GLU A 664 -14.21 32.74 -11.94
N PHE A 665 -14.46 32.28 -10.71
CA PHE A 665 -13.71 32.68 -9.53
C PHE A 665 -12.23 32.26 -9.63
N ALA A 666 -11.94 31.03 -10.04
CA ALA A 666 -10.56 30.54 -10.22
C ALA A 666 -9.81 31.30 -11.35
N VAL A 667 -10.47 31.58 -12.47
CA VAL A 667 -9.89 32.37 -13.58
C VAL A 667 -9.51 33.78 -13.13
N SER A 668 -10.30 34.39 -12.25
CA SER A 668 -10.02 35.73 -11.72
C SER A 668 -8.69 35.76 -10.93
N PHE A 669 -8.39 34.72 -10.15
CA PHE A 669 -7.10 34.58 -9.47
C PHE A 669 -5.92 34.34 -10.43
N GLN A 670 -6.14 33.58 -11.50
CA GLN A 670 -5.12 33.36 -12.53
C GLN A 670 -4.73 34.66 -13.24
N ASN A 671 -5.72 35.52 -13.54
CA ASN A 671 -5.48 36.82 -14.16
C ASN A 671 -4.69 37.74 -13.23
N ILE A 672 -5.10 37.85 -11.96
CA ILE A 672 -4.34 38.59 -10.93
C ILE A 672 -2.90 38.09 -10.83
N SER A 673 -2.70 36.77 -10.77
CA SER A 673 -1.37 36.16 -10.68
C SER A 673 -0.49 36.54 -11.88
N LYS A 674 -1.06 36.50 -13.10
CA LYS A 674 -0.40 36.91 -14.33
C LYS A 674 -0.04 38.40 -14.35
N THR A 675 -0.93 39.25 -13.85
CA THR A 675 -0.68 40.70 -13.73
C THR A 675 0.47 40.98 -12.74
N LEU A 676 0.50 40.28 -11.59
CA LEU A 676 1.60 40.36 -10.62
C LEU A 676 2.93 39.84 -11.18
N SER A 677 2.94 38.74 -11.93
CA SER A 677 4.18 38.17 -12.48
C SER A 677 4.79 39.03 -13.59
N THR A 678 3.97 39.79 -14.31
CA THR A 678 4.42 40.69 -15.38
C THR A 678 4.87 42.05 -14.88
N HIS A 679 4.61 42.38 -13.60
CA HIS A 679 4.93 43.66 -12.97
C HIS A 679 5.68 43.48 -11.63
N PRO A 680 6.87 42.83 -11.65
CA PRO A 680 7.63 42.55 -10.45
C PRO A 680 8.06 43.82 -9.71
N ALA A 681 8.18 43.71 -8.38
CA ALA A 681 8.62 44.81 -7.54
C ALA A 681 10.05 45.28 -7.93
N PRO A 682 10.32 46.60 -7.96
CA PRO A 682 11.64 47.13 -8.29
C PRO A 682 12.72 46.64 -7.32
N ALA A 683 13.76 45.97 -7.79
CA ALA A 683 14.77 45.36 -6.91
C ALA A 683 15.58 46.36 -6.06
N ASN A 684 15.76 47.60 -6.52
CA ASN A 684 16.57 48.65 -5.86
C ASN A 684 15.98 50.06 -6.02
N GLY A 685 14.67 50.21 -5.75
CA GLY A 685 13.97 51.51 -5.83
C GLY A 685 14.10 52.37 -4.57
N ASN A 686 14.07 53.70 -4.71
CA ASN A 686 13.76 54.59 -3.58
C ASN A 686 12.23 54.64 -3.36
N ALA A 687 11.76 55.27 -2.28
CA ALA A 687 10.34 55.34 -1.94
C ALA A 687 9.45 55.90 -3.07
N SER A 688 9.98 56.80 -3.92
CA SER A 688 9.26 57.35 -5.07
C SER A 688 9.07 56.32 -6.19
N VAL A 689 10.09 55.49 -6.45
CA VAL A 689 10.05 54.40 -7.44
C VAL A 689 9.05 53.31 -7.01
N TYR A 690 9.07 52.91 -5.74
CA TYR A 690 8.09 51.97 -5.20
C TYR A 690 6.66 52.54 -5.19
N SER A 691 6.50 53.83 -4.88
CA SER A 691 5.19 54.49 -4.95
C SER A 691 4.64 54.53 -6.38
N SER A 692 5.49 54.82 -7.37
CA SER A 692 5.08 54.87 -8.78
C SER A 692 4.73 53.48 -9.31
N TRP A 693 5.53 52.46 -8.96
CA TRP A 693 5.23 51.06 -9.27
C TRP A 693 3.90 50.61 -8.65
N ALA A 694 3.65 50.93 -7.39
CA ALA A 694 2.40 50.55 -6.72
C ALA A 694 1.16 51.20 -7.36
N ILE A 695 1.26 52.44 -7.84
CA ILE A 695 0.18 53.12 -8.58
C ILE A 695 -0.07 52.43 -9.92
N GLN A 696 0.99 52.18 -10.72
CA GLN A 696 0.85 51.51 -12.01
C GLN A 696 0.31 50.09 -11.88
N LEU A 697 0.80 49.32 -10.90
CA LEU A 697 0.30 47.98 -10.63
C LEU A 697 -1.17 48.01 -10.19
N SER A 698 -1.56 48.97 -9.36
CA SER A 698 -2.96 49.13 -8.94
C SER A 698 -3.88 49.43 -10.12
N GLU A 699 -3.48 50.30 -11.05
CA GLU A 699 -4.28 50.62 -12.24
C GLU A 699 -4.47 49.40 -13.13
N GLN A 700 -3.44 48.57 -13.27
CA GLN A 700 -3.52 47.35 -14.07
C GLN A 700 -4.29 46.21 -13.40
N LEU A 701 -4.24 46.12 -12.07
CA LEU A 701 -5.01 45.12 -11.32
C LEU A 701 -6.50 45.47 -11.24
N GLN A 702 -6.89 46.73 -11.47
CA GLN A 702 -8.28 47.17 -11.26
C GLN A 702 -9.33 46.34 -12.03
N PRO A 703 -9.17 46.01 -13.33
CA PRO A 703 -10.13 45.17 -14.06
C PRO A 703 -10.23 43.74 -13.51
N ASP A 704 -9.11 43.20 -13.05
CA ASP A 704 -9.04 41.85 -12.46
C ASP A 704 -9.67 41.82 -11.07
N ILE A 705 -9.50 42.88 -10.29
CA ILE A 705 -10.16 43.09 -8.99
C ILE A 705 -11.68 43.18 -9.17
N ASP A 706 -12.15 43.98 -10.13
CA ASP A 706 -13.58 44.12 -10.41
C ASP A 706 -14.18 42.78 -10.86
N SER A 707 -13.44 42.01 -11.67
CA SER A 707 -13.83 40.66 -12.10
C SER A 707 -13.88 39.68 -10.93
N LEU A 708 -12.89 39.69 -10.04
CA LEU A 708 -12.85 38.84 -8.85
C LEU A 708 -14.01 39.15 -7.90
N ASN A 709 -14.31 40.43 -7.66
CA ASN A 709 -15.43 40.82 -6.81
C ASN A 709 -16.76 40.34 -7.39
N LYS A 710 -16.98 40.54 -8.70
CA LYS A 710 -18.18 40.06 -9.39
C LYS A 710 -18.32 38.54 -9.36
N ALA A 711 -17.23 37.81 -9.58
CA ALA A 711 -17.21 36.35 -9.50
C ALA A 711 -17.45 35.85 -8.07
N SER A 712 -16.91 36.53 -7.07
CA SER A 712 -17.12 36.23 -5.65
C SER A 712 -18.58 36.42 -5.23
N ASP A 713 -19.20 37.53 -5.67
CA ASP A 713 -20.61 37.82 -5.39
C ASP A 713 -21.54 36.79 -6.07
N ASN A 714 -21.27 36.46 -7.34
CA ASN A 714 -22.02 35.44 -8.08
C ASN A 714 -21.91 34.05 -7.40
N LEU A 715 -20.70 33.63 -7.04
CA LEU A 715 -20.46 32.36 -6.37
C LEU A 715 -21.16 32.30 -5.00
N SER A 716 -21.11 33.41 -4.24
CA SER A 716 -21.82 33.53 -2.96
C SER A 716 -23.34 33.40 -3.13
N GLU A 717 -23.92 34.05 -4.13
CA GLU A 717 -25.36 33.95 -4.44
C GLU A 717 -25.76 32.52 -4.83
N LEU A 718 -25.02 31.90 -5.75
CA LEU A 718 -25.23 30.52 -6.17
C LEU A 718 -25.13 29.54 -4.99
N TRP A 719 -24.16 29.75 -4.10
CA TRP A 719 -24.00 28.93 -2.91
C TRP A 719 -25.12 29.10 -1.90
N ASN A 720 -25.59 30.34 -1.67
CA ASN A 720 -26.72 30.60 -0.79
C ASN A 720 -27.99 29.90 -1.28
N ASN A 721 -28.21 29.89 -2.61
CA ASN A 721 -29.31 29.15 -3.23
C ASN A 721 -29.16 27.64 -3.02
N ALA A 722 -27.97 27.09 -3.29
CA ALA A 722 -27.69 25.67 -3.06
C ALA A 722 -27.87 25.27 -1.58
N TYR A 723 -27.38 26.10 -0.65
CA TYR A 723 -27.53 25.89 0.78
C TYR A 723 -29.00 25.87 1.22
N ALA A 724 -29.83 26.77 0.68
CA ALA A 724 -31.25 26.78 1.01
C ALA A 724 -31.93 25.45 0.63
N VAL A 725 -31.61 24.90 -0.55
CA VAL A 725 -32.16 23.61 -1.00
C VAL A 725 -31.60 22.45 -0.18
N MET A 726 -30.30 22.43 0.11
CA MET A 726 -29.69 21.41 0.97
C MET A 726 -30.28 21.43 2.39
N SER A 727 -30.54 22.61 2.95
CA SER A 727 -31.18 22.76 4.26
C SER A 727 -32.61 22.23 4.28
N GLN A 728 -33.38 22.45 3.21
CA GLN A 728 -34.71 21.85 3.06
C GLN A 728 -34.64 20.32 2.99
N TYR A 729 -33.64 19.76 2.29
CA TYR A 729 -33.42 18.32 2.24
C TYR A 729 -33.08 17.72 3.61
N VAL A 730 -32.21 18.37 4.39
CA VAL A 730 -31.91 17.97 5.78
C VAL A 730 -33.17 18.00 6.64
N GLY A 731 -34.02 19.04 6.48
CA GLY A 731 -35.32 19.12 7.13
C GLY A 731 -36.28 17.99 6.73
N PHE A 732 -36.26 17.56 5.47
CA PHE A 732 -37.02 16.39 5.00
C PHE A 732 -36.54 15.09 5.66
N ILE A 733 -35.22 14.86 5.72
CA ILE A 733 -34.64 13.69 6.40
C ILE A 733 -35.11 13.63 7.86
N GLN A 734 -35.17 14.79 8.53
CA GLN A 734 -35.65 14.89 9.91
C GLN A 734 -37.11 14.44 10.06
N GLY A 735 -37.94 14.63 9.02
CA GLY A 735 -39.35 14.24 8.96
C GLY A 735 -39.62 12.77 8.61
N LEU A 736 -38.66 12.04 8.02
CA LEU A 736 -38.81 10.60 7.70
C LEU A 736 -39.03 9.76 8.96
N PRO A 737 -39.72 8.62 8.97
CA PRO A 737 -39.76 7.74 10.14
C PRO A 737 -38.36 7.23 10.55
N GLN A 738 -38.10 7.03 11.85
CA GLN A 738 -36.85 6.38 12.32
C GLN A 738 -36.73 4.98 11.71
N GLY A 739 -35.51 4.59 11.32
CA GLY A 739 -35.25 3.32 10.66
C GLY A 739 -34.34 3.43 9.45
N ALA A 740 -34.22 2.32 8.71
CA ALA A 740 -33.20 2.13 7.68
C ALA A 740 -33.19 3.22 6.60
N LEU A 741 -34.36 3.69 6.15
CA LEU A 741 -34.47 4.73 5.12
C LEU A 741 -33.96 6.10 5.60
N ARG A 742 -34.32 6.50 6.83
CA ARG A 742 -33.80 7.74 7.42
C ARG A 742 -32.29 7.65 7.59
N ASN A 743 -31.80 6.51 8.06
CA ASN A 743 -30.37 6.27 8.30
C ASN A 743 -29.55 6.30 7.01
N SER A 744 -30.05 5.66 5.94
CA SER A 744 -29.38 5.71 4.64
C SER A 744 -29.33 7.13 4.07
N GLN A 745 -30.37 7.94 4.28
CA GLN A 745 -30.40 9.33 3.84
C GLN A 745 -29.47 10.22 4.70
N ILE A 746 -29.38 10.00 6.01
CA ILE A 746 -28.40 10.64 6.89
C ILE A 746 -26.97 10.31 6.43
N ASP A 747 -26.68 9.04 6.17
CA ASP A 747 -25.34 8.60 5.78
C ASP A 747 -24.96 9.14 4.38
N SER A 748 -25.89 9.10 3.42
CA SER A 748 -25.67 9.64 2.07
C SER A 748 -25.45 11.14 2.06
N MET A 749 -26.26 11.91 2.79
CA MET A 749 -26.12 13.37 2.83
C MET A 749 -24.88 13.78 3.64
N GLY A 750 -24.51 13.00 4.66
CA GLY A 750 -23.28 13.22 5.43
C GLY A 750 -22.02 13.05 4.58
N ALA A 751 -21.98 12.01 3.74
CA ALA A 751 -20.88 11.81 2.80
C ALA A 751 -20.73 12.98 1.81
N THR A 752 -21.86 13.53 1.32
CA THR A 752 -21.86 14.72 0.45
C THR A 752 -21.26 15.94 1.15
N PHE A 753 -21.68 16.23 2.38
CA PHE A 753 -21.14 17.36 3.14
C PHE A 753 -19.67 17.20 3.52
N ASP A 754 -19.21 15.97 3.82
CA ASP A 754 -17.80 15.69 4.05
C ASP A 754 -16.94 15.92 2.79
N GLY A 755 -17.46 15.52 1.62
CA GLY A 755 -16.85 15.82 0.32
C GLY A 755 -16.74 17.33 0.08
N LEU A 756 -17.83 18.06 0.28
CA LEU A 756 -17.86 19.52 0.14
C LEU A 756 -16.89 20.22 1.11
N ARG A 757 -16.86 19.80 2.38
CA ARG A 757 -15.94 20.35 3.39
C ARG A 757 -14.48 20.13 3.02
N THR A 758 -14.15 18.97 2.46
CA THR A 758 -12.81 18.67 1.96
C THR A 758 -12.44 19.60 0.81
N SER A 759 -13.36 19.79 -0.14
CA SER A 759 -13.15 20.66 -1.31
C SER A 759 -13.03 22.15 -0.98
N LEU A 760 -13.68 22.61 0.10
CA LEU A 760 -13.66 24.00 0.57
C LEU A 760 -12.52 24.28 1.57
N SER A 761 -11.75 23.25 1.95
CA SER A 761 -10.67 23.40 2.92
C SER A 761 -9.46 24.10 2.29
N MET A 762 -8.97 25.16 2.94
CA MET A 762 -7.81 25.90 2.44
C MET A 762 -6.49 25.35 3.00
N PRO A 763 -5.49 25.09 2.14
CA PRO A 763 -4.16 24.70 2.58
C PRO A 763 -3.49 25.77 3.47
N PRO A 764 -2.65 25.38 4.45
CA PRO A 764 -1.95 26.30 5.35
C PRO A 764 -1.10 27.37 4.64
N GLU A 765 -0.57 27.06 3.46
CA GLU A 765 0.25 27.93 2.61
C GLU A 765 -0.55 29.13 2.10
N VAL A 766 -1.83 28.93 1.83
CA VAL A 766 -2.73 29.97 1.31
C VAL A 766 -3.06 30.99 2.41
N THR A 767 -3.16 30.53 3.66
CA THR A 767 -3.34 31.40 4.85
C THR A 767 -2.11 32.29 5.09
N GLN A 768 -0.90 31.76 4.85
CA GLN A 768 0.33 32.54 4.93
C GLN A 768 0.41 33.57 3.81
N MET A 769 0.00 33.22 2.58
CA MET A 769 -0.08 34.14 1.45
C MET A 769 -1.04 35.32 1.73
N LEU A 770 -2.19 35.07 2.34
CA LEU A 770 -3.13 36.12 2.76
C LEU A 770 -2.52 37.13 3.74
N SER A 771 -1.70 36.66 4.68
CA SER A 771 -0.99 37.53 5.63
C SER A 771 -0.01 38.47 4.93
N LEU A 772 0.67 37.98 3.88
CA LEU A 772 1.59 38.78 3.06
C LEU A 772 0.84 39.79 2.18
N ILE A 773 -0.30 39.40 1.59
CA ILE A 773 -1.14 40.29 0.79
C ILE A 773 -1.70 41.44 1.65
N ARG A 774 -2.16 41.14 2.88
CA ARG A 774 -2.57 42.16 3.87
C ARG A 774 -1.42 43.10 4.24
N MET A 775 -0.22 42.56 4.41
CA MET A 775 0.98 43.34 4.69
C MET A 775 1.27 44.31 3.52
N LEU A 776 1.23 43.84 2.28
CA LEU A 776 1.46 44.64 1.08
C LEU A 776 0.45 45.80 0.94
N GLY A 777 -0.84 45.57 1.15
CA GLY A 777 -1.85 46.63 1.15
C GLY A 777 -1.67 47.67 2.27
N ASN A 778 -1.09 47.27 3.40
CA ASN A 778 -0.77 48.19 4.49
C ASN A 778 0.47 49.05 4.20
N PHE A 779 1.48 48.50 3.52
CA PHE A 779 2.69 49.22 3.13
C PHE A 779 2.50 50.13 1.90
N ALA A 780 1.68 49.73 0.94
CA ALA A 780 1.41 50.49 -0.30
C ALA A 780 -0.09 50.79 -0.43
N ARG A 781 -0.51 52.01 -0.07
CA ARG A 781 -1.92 52.43 -0.09
C ARG A 781 -2.65 52.16 -1.42
N PRO A 782 -2.03 52.35 -2.61
CA PRO A 782 -2.69 52.02 -3.88
C PRO A 782 -3.07 50.53 -4.02
N LEU A 783 -2.36 49.60 -3.36
CA LEU A 783 -2.64 48.16 -3.43
C LEU A 783 -3.67 47.68 -2.41
N ARG A 784 -4.29 48.58 -1.63
CA ARG A 784 -5.36 48.20 -0.67
C ARG A 784 -6.58 47.57 -1.35
N PRO A 785 -7.14 48.12 -2.45
CA PRO A 785 -8.29 47.51 -3.11
C PRO A 785 -8.03 46.05 -3.54
N PHE A 786 -6.80 45.75 -3.98
CA PHE A 786 -6.38 44.39 -4.28
C PHE A 786 -6.39 43.48 -3.04
N ALA A 787 -5.75 43.93 -1.95
CA ALA A 787 -5.70 43.16 -0.72
C ALA A 787 -7.11 42.92 -0.13
N ASP A 788 -7.98 43.93 -0.19
CA ASP A 788 -9.36 43.86 0.29
C ASP A 788 -10.20 42.89 -0.56
N ALA A 789 -10.11 42.96 -1.89
CA ALA A 789 -10.82 42.04 -2.80
C ALA A 789 -10.39 40.58 -2.61
N VAL A 790 -9.08 40.33 -2.48
CA VAL A 790 -8.60 38.98 -2.17
C VAL A 790 -9.14 38.53 -0.80
N ASN A 791 -9.04 39.33 0.25
CA ASN A 791 -9.59 38.97 1.56
C ASN A 791 -11.10 38.66 1.53
N GLN A 792 -11.88 39.47 0.80
CA GLN A 792 -13.32 39.27 0.66
C GLN A 792 -13.63 37.95 -0.05
N SER A 793 -12.91 37.63 -1.13
CA SER A 793 -13.09 36.37 -1.86
C SER A 793 -12.77 35.13 -1.01
N PHE A 794 -11.76 35.21 -0.13
CA PHE A 794 -11.43 34.14 0.81
C PHE A 794 -12.50 33.95 1.89
N ASN A 795 -13.07 35.05 2.40
CA ASN A 795 -14.17 34.99 3.36
C ASN A 795 -15.41 34.31 2.76
N VAL A 796 -15.66 34.43 1.44
CA VAL A 796 -16.75 33.71 0.77
C VAL A 796 -16.55 32.19 0.92
N ILE A 797 -15.34 31.68 0.63
CA ILE A 797 -15.04 30.24 0.73
C ILE A 797 -15.12 29.74 2.18
N GLU A 798 -14.61 30.52 3.13
CA GLU A 798 -14.71 30.18 4.56
C GLU A 798 -16.16 30.13 5.06
N ASN A 799 -16.99 31.08 4.60
CA ASN A 799 -18.43 31.08 4.88
C ASN A 799 -19.12 29.85 4.28
N MET A 800 -18.79 29.45 3.05
CA MET A 800 -19.31 28.24 2.42
C MET A 800 -18.98 26.98 3.24
N GLY A 801 -17.73 26.88 3.72
CA GLY A 801 -17.30 25.79 4.61
C GLY A 801 -18.06 25.78 5.93
N THR A 802 -18.26 26.96 6.52
CA THR A 802 -19.03 27.13 7.77
C THR A 802 -20.50 26.73 7.60
N MET A 803 -21.13 27.12 6.50
CA MET A 803 -22.50 26.75 6.14
C MET A 803 -22.63 25.24 5.94
N THR A 804 -21.67 24.60 5.26
CA THR A 804 -21.64 23.13 5.10
C THR A 804 -21.53 22.42 6.44
N ALA A 805 -20.66 22.89 7.33
CA ALA A 805 -20.51 22.35 8.68
C ALA A 805 -21.80 22.53 9.52
N ALA A 806 -22.54 23.62 9.32
CA ALA A 806 -23.83 23.82 9.98
C ALA A 806 -24.87 22.78 9.54
N LEU A 807 -24.93 22.45 8.24
CA LEU A 807 -25.81 21.39 7.72
C LEU A 807 -25.42 20.01 8.24
N GLN A 808 -24.12 19.69 8.26
CA GLN A 808 -23.61 18.43 8.85
C GLN A 808 -24.04 18.30 10.32
N ASN A 809 -23.86 19.36 11.11
CA ASN A 809 -24.28 19.37 12.51
C ASN A 809 -25.79 19.23 12.68
N GLN A 810 -26.60 19.77 11.77
CA GLN A 810 -28.05 19.55 11.77
C GLN A 810 -28.40 18.10 11.46
N LEU A 811 -27.73 17.51 10.47
CA LEU A 811 -27.91 16.13 10.04
C LEU A 811 -27.51 15.13 11.14
N ASP A 812 -26.39 15.35 11.82
CA ASP A 812 -25.89 14.50 12.91
C ASP A 812 -26.81 14.49 14.15
N ARG A 813 -27.64 15.52 14.31
CA ARG A 813 -28.63 15.63 15.40
C ARG A 813 -29.93 14.90 15.10
N ILE A 814 -30.14 14.43 13.88
CA ILE A 814 -31.35 13.70 13.51
C ILE A 814 -31.29 12.30 14.16
N PRO A 815 -32.30 11.91 14.96
CA PRO A 815 -32.32 10.58 15.58
C PRO A 815 -32.35 9.49 14.51
N ARG A 816 -31.47 8.51 14.63
CA ARG A 816 -31.37 7.36 13.72
C ARG A 816 -32.47 6.32 13.96
#